data_AF-A0A7C4UDU4-F1
#
_entry.id   AF-A0A7C4UDU4-F1
#
_cell.length_a   1.000
_cell.length_b   1.000
_cell.length_c   1.000
_cell.angle_alpha   90.00
_cell.angle_beta   90.00
_cell.angle_gamma   90.00
#
_symmetry.space_group_name_H-M   'P 1'
#
loop_
_entity.id
_entity.type
_entity.pdbx_description
1 polymer ?
#
loop_
_entity_poly.entity_id
_entity_poly.type
_entity_poly.pdbx_seq_one_letter_code
_entity_poly.pdbx_strand_id
1 'polypeptide(L)'
;MATVQEPTRTTPTRHGQYVRAQIRRAMMRVRMLDFATAALGLLIGVLAYGLVMILLDRWLHFSQIFRQLSLVGLVIAGAAYLWFTLGRTLRYGVNPYYAALHIEQMIPDAKNSLINWLDLHDESIPPAVRTALEKRAAIDLEETDVQEAIPGTYVVWMGAGVVAIGVGLLIALAMMRPGQFMSLINRAFAPFDNSVVEKQTNLEILTPEGGNATVPVNQSVTITAHVNGRIPKPGKADSLRLLLRRTQEDANYEPHPLEPTSDPREFIVQLPPSHVQNGFFYKVAGGDDETPEFRIQVRSSPLLTHFDIRLKYRPYLNWRPVTLAEPNLEQMRGTEVTLRAFANRAVRDGKLLFDGDPDHPVFGQSVPDHANALEFKFVIDKDAKYRIWFHTTDGESNNEPLPYTIKALVDQKPQVEFTKPEELKLPGDQSDLRIPANGMLKLEGIARDDFGIRKVTLKMRLGQRQKVTPKPYRDEKAYRLIDMPGFVRQIEYADFVELEKLTDDAGNQLHLQTGDLLYYWLEAEDACDYTAPNVGKTREYKVIITDPKKDDQEKDERNKAAQDRKKDVEKKNDENREKESNDAKQKEQEQKDKNGGEQNDKNEKKDPDQKQDGNDKSKDEGPKKNEKIDELLNQLRKDQQPNDKPQPMPPPKEKQDGQPMPMEPKDKPMPGDPKDKPMGGDPKDKPMGGDPKDKPMGGDPKDKPVGGDPKDKPMGGDPKDKPMGGDPKDKPMPGDPKDKPMPGDPKDKPM
;
A
#
# COMPACT_ATOMS: atom_id res chain seq x y z
N MET A 1 85.18 57.41 83.30
CA MET A 1 85.32 58.18 82.03
C MET A 1 85.69 57.20 80.93
N ALA A 2 84.91 57.13 79.86
CA ALA A 2 85.24 56.42 78.61
C ALA A 2 84.22 56.86 77.55
N THR A 3 84.42 58.03 76.96
CA THR A 3 83.42 58.66 76.09
C THR A 3 83.46 58.04 74.70
N VAL A 4 82.61 57.06 74.44
CA VAL A 4 82.39 56.54 73.08
C VAL A 4 81.71 57.65 72.27
N GLN A 5 82.38 58.14 71.23
CA GLN A 5 81.83 59.18 70.35
C GLN A 5 80.74 58.58 69.44
N GLU A 6 79.62 59.29 69.31
CA GLU A 6 78.65 58.99 68.25
C GLU A 6 79.28 59.30 66.88
N PRO A 7 79.10 58.44 65.86
CA PRO A 7 79.60 58.71 64.52
C PRO A 7 78.83 59.87 63.88
N THR A 8 79.51 61.00 63.67
CA THR A 8 78.93 62.18 63.03
C THR A 8 78.47 61.88 61.60
N ARG A 9 77.14 61.90 61.40
CA ARG A 9 76.53 61.80 60.07
C ARG A 9 77.07 62.93 59.19
N THR A 10 77.85 62.55 58.18
CA THR A 10 78.65 63.46 57.37
C THR A 10 77.86 63.95 56.16
N THR A 11 77.91 65.25 55.89
CA THR A 11 77.18 65.88 54.78
C THR A 11 77.71 65.39 53.42
N PRO A 12 76.88 64.83 52.52
CA PRO A 12 77.37 64.19 51.30
C PRO A 12 77.89 65.21 50.28
N THR A 13 79.15 65.03 49.84
CA THR A 13 79.80 65.95 48.88
C THR A 13 79.18 65.86 47.48
N ARG A 14 79.38 66.90 46.66
CA ARG A 14 78.89 66.93 45.26
C ARG A 14 79.45 65.76 44.43
N HIS A 15 80.70 65.35 44.67
CA HIS A 15 81.32 64.21 44.00
C HIS A 15 80.73 62.88 44.49
N GLY A 16 80.60 62.68 45.80
CA GLY A 16 79.97 61.47 46.36
C GLY A 16 78.51 61.29 45.91
N GLN A 17 77.75 62.37 45.74
CA GLN A 17 76.41 62.32 45.15
C GLN A 17 76.41 61.92 43.67
N TYR A 18 77.38 62.39 42.88
CA TYR A 18 77.53 62.02 41.47
C TYR A 18 77.87 60.53 41.30
N VAL A 19 78.84 60.01 42.07
CA VAL A 19 79.20 58.58 42.08
C VAL A 19 77.99 57.71 42.45
N ARG A 20 77.27 58.04 43.53
CA ARG A 20 76.03 57.36 43.93
C ARG A 20 74.94 57.42 42.84
N ALA A 21 74.84 58.51 42.09
CA ALA A 21 73.87 58.65 40.99
C ALA A 21 74.23 57.79 39.77
N GLN A 22 75.50 57.72 39.38
CA GLN A 22 75.96 56.88 38.27
C GLN A 22 75.83 55.38 38.58
N ILE A 23 76.22 54.93 39.79
CA ILE A 23 76.02 53.53 40.22
C ILE A 23 74.52 53.19 40.26
N ARG A 24 73.65 54.11 40.71
CA ARG A 24 72.18 53.93 40.65
C ARG A 24 71.66 53.84 39.21
N ARG A 25 72.18 54.63 38.27
CA ARG A 25 71.84 54.54 36.83
C ARG A 25 72.23 53.18 36.25
N ALA A 26 73.45 52.70 36.53
CA ALA A 26 73.90 51.37 36.11
C ALA A 26 73.00 50.25 36.66
N MET A 27 72.68 50.27 37.96
CA MET A 27 71.75 49.29 38.56
C MET A 27 70.33 49.35 37.96
N MET A 28 69.84 50.54 37.61
CA MET A 28 68.56 50.69 36.90
C MET A 28 68.64 50.17 35.45
N ARG A 29 69.77 50.35 34.76
CA ARG A 29 69.99 49.81 33.41
C ARG A 29 70.05 48.28 33.41
N VAL A 30 70.76 47.65 34.36
CA VAL A 30 70.75 46.18 34.52
C VAL A 30 69.31 45.68 34.65
N ARG A 31 68.54 46.25 35.58
CA ARG A 31 67.12 45.91 35.76
C ARG A 31 66.29 46.10 34.49
N MET A 32 66.48 47.21 33.78
CA MET A 32 65.75 47.48 32.53
C MET A 32 66.07 46.44 31.45
N LEU A 33 67.32 45.96 31.36
CA LEU A 33 67.73 44.90 30.44
C LEU A 33 67.19 43.53 30.87
N ASP A 34 67.12 43.22 32.17
CA ASP A 34 66.45 42.02 32.70
C ASP A 34 64.95 42.03 32.35
N PHE A 35 64.25 43.14 32.62
CA PHE A 35 62.84 43.32 32.29
C PHE A 35 62.59 43.21 30.77
N ALA A 36 63.44 43.82 29.93
CA ALA A 36 63.35 43.72 28.48
C ALA A 36 63.58 42.29 27.99
N THR A 37 64.56 41.58 28.54
CA THR A 37 64.85 40.17 28.21
C THR A 37 63.67 39.27 28.57
N ALA A 38 63.07 39.46 29.75
CA ALA A 38 61.89 38.70 30.16
C ALA A 38 60.63 39.06 29.35
N ALA A 39 60.41 40.33 29.01
CA ALA A 39 59.30 40.75 28.16
C ALA A 39 59.41 40.15 26.74
N LEU A 40 60.61 40.17 26.15
CA LEU A 40 60.87 39.52 24.86
C LEU A 40 60.73 37.99 24.96
N GLY A 41 61.18 37.36 26.05
CA GLY A 41 61.04 35.92 26.26
C GLY A 41 59.57 35.46 26.36
N LEU A 42 58.74 36.23 27.04
CA LEU A 42 57.29 36.00 27.08
C LEU A 42 56.66 36.19 25.68
N LEU A 43 57.04 37.25 24.96
CA LEU A 43 56.56 37.52 23.61
C LEU A 43 56.93 36.39 22.64
N ILE A 44 58.17 35.88 22.69
CA ILE A 44 58.62 34.69 21.95
C ILE A 44 57.72 33.50 22.26
N GLY A 45 57.45 33.21 23.54
CA GLY A 45 56.60 32.09 23.96
C GLY A 45 55.17 32.19 23.42
N VAL A 46 54.55 33.38 23.49
CA VAL A 46 53.19 33.63 22.99
C VAL A 46 53.12 33.51 21.45
N LEU A 47 54.08 34.09 20.73
CA LEU A 47 54.13 34.01 19.26
C LEU A 47 54.44 32.59 18.77
N ALA A 48 55.34 31.87 19.45
CA ALA A 48 55.65 30.47 19.14
C ALA A 48 54.44 29.55 19.37
N TYR A 49 53.71 29.72 20.48
CA TYR A 49 52.45 29.03 20.72
C TYR A 49 51.44 29.29 19.60
N GLY A 50 51.24 30.57 19.22
CA GLY A 50 50.34 30.93 18.12
C GLY A 50 50.69 30.24 16.81
N LEU A 51 51.97 30.30 16.40
CA LEU A 51 52.45 29.67 15.17
C LEU A 51 52.28 28.14 15.19
N VAL A 52 52.66 27.49 16.30
CA VAL A 52 52.53 26.03 16.46
C VAL A 52 51.06 25.59 16.45
N MET A 53 50.18 26.31 17.14
CA MET A 53 48.74 26.00 17.16
C MET A 53 48.09 26.18 15.79
N ILE A 54 48.41 27.24 15.03
CA ILE A 54 47.90 27.44 13.67
C ILE A 54 48.32 26.28 12.75
N LEU A 55 49.58 25.83 12.84
CA LEU A 55 50.11 24.76 11.99
C LEU A 55 49.54 23.38 12.37
N LEU A 56 49.46 23.06 13.66
CA LEU A 56 48.96 21.77 14.13
C LEU A 56 47.44 21.65 14.03
N ASP A 57 46.68 22.69 14.39
CA ASP A 57 45.21 22.64 14.36
C ASP A 57 44.66 22.53 12.93
N ARG A 58 45.38 23.10 11.95
CA ARG A 58 45.12 22.92 10.51
C ARG A 58 45.23 21.46 10.05
N TRP A 59 46.06 20.64 10.70
CA TRP A 59 46.30 19.25 10.31
C TRP A 59 45.51 18.26 11.16
N LEU A 60 45.45 18.49 12.48
CA LEU A 60 44.92 17.56 13.48
C LEU A 60 43.51 17.91 14.00
N HIS A 61 42.94 19.06 13.60
CA HIS A 61 41.57 19.46 13.93
C HIS A 61 41.22 19.28 15.42
N PHE A 62 41.97 19.93 16.32
CA PHE A 62 41.93 19.66 17.75
C PHE A 62 40.53 19.85 18.37
N SER A 63 40.24 19.08 19.42
CA SER A 63 39.05 19.29 20.24
C SER A 63 39.14 20.62 21.00
N GLN A 64 37.98 21.18 21.35
CA GLN A 64 37.90 22.42 22.12
C GLN A 64 38.63 22.31 23.46
N ILE A 65 38.48 21.16 24.15
CA ILE A 65 39.17 20.85 25.41
C ILE A 65 40.69 20.91 25.23
N PHE A 66 41.24 20.37 24.14
CA PHE A 66 42.68 20.43 23.90
C PHE A 66 43.17 21.87 23.72
N ARG A 67 42.45 22.72 22.97
CA ARG A 67 42.81 24.15 22.83
C ARG A 67 42.72 24.91 24.16
N GLN A 68 41.70 24.62 24.97
CA GLN A 68 41.54 25.22 26.30
C GLN A 68 42.67 24.81 27.25
N LEU A 69 43.02 23.52 27.30
CA LEU A 69 44.15 23.02 28.09
C LEU A 69 45.49 23.57 27.60
N SER A 70 45.70 23.73 26.29
CA SER A 70 46.93 24.31 25.75
C SER A 70 47.07 25.80 26.10
N LEU A 71 45.97 26.56 26.10
CA LEU A 71 45.96 27.96 26.50
C LEU A 71 46.18 28.13 28.02
N VAL A 72 45.55 27.29 28.85
CA VAL A 72 45.81 27.25 30.30
C VAL A 72 47.27 26.87 30.57
N GLY A 73 47.82 25.92 29.83
CA GLY A 73 49.24 25.56 29.86
C GLY A 73 50.16 26.74 29.53
N LEU A 74 49.85 27.53 28.48
CA LEU A 74 50.57 28.75 28.14
C LEU A 74 50.52 29.79 29.27
N VAL A 75 49.35 30.02 29.87
CA VAL A 75 49.19 30.99 30.97
C VAL A 75 49.99 30.55 32.21
N ILE A 76 49.95 29.27 32.58
CA ILE A 76 50.73 28.72 33.69
C ILE A 76 52.24 28.82 33.40
N ALA A 77 52.68 28.46 32.20
CA ALA A 77 54.07 28.55 31.79
C ALA A 77 54.58 30.00 31.77
N GLY A 78 53.79 30.94 31.26
CA GLY A 78 54.10 32.37 31.27
C GLY A 78 54.17 32.96 32.67
N ALA A 79 53.22 32.61 33.55
CA ALA A 79 53.23 33.02 34.95
C ALA A 79 54.45 32.45 35.71
N ALA A 80 54.78 31.18 35.51
CA ALA A 80 55.98 30.56 36.08
C ALA A 80 57.27 31.22 35.55
N TYR A 81 57.36 31.50 34.25
CA TYR A 81 58.49 32.18 33.64
C TYR A 81 58.70 33.59 34.22
N LEU A 82 57.63 34.39 34.37
CA LEU A 82 57.69 35.69 35.03
C LEU A 82 58.08 35.58 36.52
N TRP A 83 57.58 34.56 37.22
CA TRP A 83 57.96 34.31 38.61
C TRP A 83 59.45 33.99 38.77
N PHE A 84 60.02 33.15 37.91
CA PHE A 84 61.44 32.80 37.96
C PHE A 84 62.38 33.91 37.46
N THR A 85 61.93 34.75 36.53
CA THR A 85 62.70 35.90 36.01
C THR A 85 62.50 37.14 36.89
N LEU A 86 61.37 37.84 36.75
CA LEU A 86 61.06 39.07 37.50
C LEU A 86 61.01 38.82 39.01
N GLY A 87 60.39 37.72 39.46
CA GLY A 87 60.30 37.41 40.89
C GLY A 87 61.67 37.22 41.56
N ARG A 88 62.69 36.79 40.81
CA ARG A 88 64.09 36.76 41.25
C ARG A 88 64.69 38.17 41.30
N THR A 89 64.58 38.95 40.21
CA THR A 89 65.16 40.30 40.09
C THR A 89 64.52 41.35 41.03
N LEU A 90 63.26 41.17 41.45
CA LEU A 90 62.65 42.01 42.49
C LEU A 90 63.05 41.59 43.91
N ARG A 91 63.23 40.28 44.17
CA ARG A 91 63.46 39.75 45.53
C ARG A 91 64.92 39.81 45.97
N TYR A 92 65.86 39.77 45.02
CA TYR A 92 67.28 39.99 45.27
C TYR A 92 67.68 41.37 44.73
N GLY A 93 68.14 42.25 45.61
CA GLY A 93 68.68 43.55 45.20
C GLY A 93 69.91 43.37 44.30
N VAL A 94 70.01 44.16 43.23
CA VAL A 94 71.23 44.21 42.41
C VAL A 94 72.38 44.64 43.31
N ASN A 95 73.41 43.80 43.41
CA ASN A 95 74.55 44.06 44.27
C ASN A 95 75.31 45.30 43.76
N PRO A 96 75.50 46.37 44.57
CA PRO A 96 76.22 47.56 44.11
C PRO A 96 77.66 47.25 43.68
N TYR A 97 78.31 46.26 44.28
CA TYR A 97 79.65 45.80 43.87
C TYR A 97 79.66 45.21 42.45
N TYR A 98 78.58 44.54 42.01
CA TYR A 98 78.48 44.01 40.65
C TYR A 98 78.39 45.13 39.61
N ALA A 99 77.64 46.19 39.91
CA ALA A 99 77.54 47.38 39.07
C ALA A 99 78.86 48.18 39.06
N ALA A 100 79.51 48.35 40.22
CA ALA A 100 80.81 49.02 40.32
C ALA A 100 81.88 48.28 39.49
N LEU A 101 81.99 46.95 39.65
CA LEU A 101 82.95 46.11 38.93
C LEU A 101 82.78 46.17 37.40
N HIS A 102 81.55 46.21 36.88
CA HIS A 102 81.30 46.30 35.44
C HIS A 102 81.64 47.67 34.84
N ILE A 103 81.46 48.75 35.61
CA ILE A 103 81.94 50.09 35.20
C ILE A 103 83.47 50.10 35.22
N GLU A 104 84.08 49.62 36.30
CA GLU A 104 85.52 49.60 36.55
C GLU A 104 86.29 48.80 35.50
N GLN A 105 85.77 47.65 35.04
CA GLN A 105 86.38 46.82 34.00
C GLN A 105 86.47 47.48 32.62
N MET A 106 85.68 48.54 32.37
CA MET A 106 85.70 49.29 31.11
C MET A 106 86.65 50.49 31.14
N ILE A 107 87.18 50.86 32.31
CA ILE A 107 88.07 52.01 32.50
C ILE A 107 89.52 51.51 32.59
N PRO A 108 90.39 51.74 31.59
CA PRO A 108 91.71 51.10 31.52
C PRO A 108 92.71 51.52 32.61
N ASP A 109 92.40 52.54 33.42
CA ASP A 109 93.30 53.10 34.43
C ASP A 109 92.64 53.34 35.83
N ALA A 110 91.44 52.78 36.07
CA ALA A 110 90.68 53.04 37.31
C ALA A 110 91.30 52.45 38.59
N LYS A 111 91.97 51.29 38.49
CA LYS A 111 92.77 50.68 39.58
C LYS A 111 91.99 50.51 40.90
N ASN A 112 90.78 49.97 40.81
CA ASN A 112 89.84 49.74 41.92
C ASN A 112 89.32 51.05 42.57
N SER A 113 89.38 52.21 41.91
CA SER A 113 88.89 53.47 42.49
C SER A 113 87.40 53.45 42.81
N LEU A 114 86.59 52.72 42.05
CA LEU A 114 85.14 52.62 42.27
C LEU A 114 84.78 51.61 43.36
N ILE A 115 85.45 50.45 43.39
CA ILE A 115 85.29 49.44 44.44
C ILE A 115 85.84 49.96 45.77
N ASN A 116 87.07 50.50 45.80
CA ASN A 116 87.66 51.11 47.00
C ASN A 116 86.80 52.26 47.54
N TRP A 117 86.16 53.05 46.67
CA TRP A 117 85.20 54.05 47.11
C TRP A 117 83.98 53.40 47.77
N LEU A 118 83.41 52.33 47.20
CA LEU A 118 82.24 51.65 47.75
C LEU A 118 82.55 50.98 49.10
N ASP A 119 83.73 50.39 49.28
CA ASP A 119 84.20 49.81 50.54
C ASP A 119 84.44 50.89 51.62
N LEU A 120 85.28 51.90 51.31
CA LEU A 120 85.82 52.84 52.31
C LEU A 120 84.94 54.06 52.60
N HIS A 121 83.88 54.31 51.81
CA HIS A 121 83.08 55.53 51.97
C HIS A 121 82.26 55.55 53.27
N ASP A 122 81.71 54.41 53.69
CA ASP A 122 80.95 54.29 54.94
C ASP A 122 81.84 53.98 56.17
N GLU A 123 83.15 53.71 55.98
CA GLU A 123 84.14 53.58 57.07
C GLU A 123 84.58 54.93 57.68
N SER A 124 85.13 54.88 58.90
CA SER A 124 85.61 56.06 59.66
C SER A 124 86.98 56.58 59.20
N ILE A 125 87.16 56.78 57.89
CA ILE A 125 88.37 57.34 57.28
C ILE A 125 88.48 58.87 57.43
N PRO A 126 89.69 59.46 57.44
CA PRO A 126 89.88 60.90 57.58
C PRO A 126 89.20 61.70 56.44
N PRO A 127 88.57 62.86 56.72
CA PRO A 127 87.77 63.59 55.71
C PRO A 127 88.51 63.94 54.43
N ALA A 128 89.79 64.33 54.52
CA ALA A 128 90.61 64.63 53.35
C ALA A 128 90.84 63.42 52.44
N VAL A 129 91.02 62.22 53.02
CA VAL A 129 91.16 60.97 52.26
C VAL A 129 89.84 60.61 51.59
N ARG A 130 88.71 60.73 52.31
CA ARG A 130 87.37 60.50 51.73
C ARG A 130 87.09 61.42 50.55
N THR A 131 87.37 62.72 50.68
CA THR A 131 87.16 63.69 49.59
C THR A 131 88.11 63.45 48.40
N ALA A 132 89.35 63.00 48.64
CA ALA A 132 90.26 62.62 47.56
C ALA A 132 89.76 61.38 46.81
N LEU A 133 89.29 60.36 47.54
CA LEU A 133 88.73 59.12 46.97
C LEU A 133 87.43 59.39 46.19
N GLU A 134 86.51 60.18 46.76
CA GLU A 134 85.30 60.67 46.07
C GLU A 134 85.63 61.45 44.79
N LYS A 135 86.64 62.32 44.83
CA LYS A 135 87.04 63.11 43.65
C LYS A 135 87.70 62.23 42.59
N ARG A 136 88.52 61.24 42.96
CA ARG A 136 89.11 60.29 42.00
C ARG A 136 88.04 59.43 41.34
N ALA A 137 87.18 58.78 42.14
CA ALA A 137 86.07 57.97 41.62
C ALA A 137 85.10 58.79 40.75
N ALA A 138 84.89 60.09 41.03
CA ALA A 138 84.07 60.96 40.19
C ALA A 138 84.74 61.35 38.87
N ILE A 139 86.06 61.54 38.84
CA ILE A 139 86.83 61.83 37.60
C ILE A 139 86.87 60.58 36.71
N ASP A 140 87.18 59.42 37.28
CA ASP A 140 87.24 58.14 36.54
C ASP A 140 85.85 57.76 35.95
N LEU A 141 84.75 58.25 36.55
CA LEU A 141 83.38 58.16 36.04
C LEU A 141 82.97 59.25 35.02
N GLU A 142 83.73 60.34 34.88
CA GLU A 142 83.41 61.46 33.98
C GLU A 142 83.89 61.18 32.54
N GLU A 143 84.89 60.31 32.37
CA GLU A 143 85.43 59.89 31.06
C GLU A 143 84.64 58.74 30.39
N THR A 144 83.64 58.14 31.06
CA THR A 144 82.96 56.91 30.59
C THR A 144 81.45 57.09 30.44
N ASP A 145 80.89 56.73 29.27
CA ASP A 145 79.44 56.58 29.16
C ASP A 145 78.95 55.26 29.78
N VAL A 146 78.22 55.40 30.89
CA VAL A 146 77.51 54.31 31.61
C VAL A 146 76.52 53.56 30.69
N GLN A 147 76.14 54.14 29.54
CA GLN A 147 75.35 53.47 28.50
C GLN A 147 76.12 52.43 27.65
N GLU A 148 77.44 52.32 27.75
CA GLU A 148 78.21 51.31 26.97
C GLU A 148 78.69 50.12 27.83
N ALA A 149 78.86 50.31 29.14
CA ALA A 149 79.41 49.32 30.09
C ALA A 149 78.55 48.06 30.38
N ILE A 150 77.39 47.91 29.74
CA ILE A 150 76.54 46.70 29.89
C ILE A 150 76.04 46.28 28.49
N PRO A 151 76.60 45.22 27.89
CA PRO A 151 76.25 44.79 26.54
C PRO A 151 74.90 44.08 26.51
N GLY A 152 73.95 44.63 25.75
CA GLY A 152 72.59 44.10 25.59
C GLY A 152 72.48 42.84 24.71
N THR A 153 73.54 42.04 24.57
CA THR A 153 73.66 40.96 23.57
C THR A 153 72.49 39.96 23.63
N TYR A 154 72.05 39.57 24.83
CA TYR A 154 70.88 38.70 25.00
C TYR A 154 69.58 39.33 24.51
N VAL A 155 69.38 40.64 24.73
CA VAL A 155 68.21 41.38 24.23
C VAL A 155 68.20 41.40 22.69
N VAL A 156 69.37 41.52 22.05
CA VAL A 156 69.52 41.48 20.58
C VAL A 156 69.15 40.10 20.02
N TRP A 157 69.67 39.02 20.59
CA TRP A 157 69.32 37.65 20.17
C TRP A 157 67.83 37.33 20.39
N MET A 158 67.24 37.78 21.50
CA MET A 158 65.81 37.63 21.76
C MET A 158 64.96 38.45 20.77
N GLY A 159 65.38 39.67 20.44
CA GLY A 159 64.76 40.49 19.39
C GLY A 159 64.79 39.80 18.02
N ALA A 160 65.92 39.20 17.64
CA ALA A 160 66.03 38.40 16.42
C ALA A 160 65.09 37.17 16.43
N GLY A 161 64.90 36.53 17.59
CA GLY A 161 63.94 35.45 17.79
C GLY A 161 62.48 35.89 17.55
N VAL A 162 62.08 37.06 18.08
CA VAL A 162 60.75 37.65 17.81
C VAL A 162 60.56 37.90 16.31
N VAL A 163 61.56 38.48 15.63
CA VAL A 163 61.50 38.73 14.18
C VAL A 163 61.37 37.43 13.38
N ALA A 164 62.13 36.38 13.72
CA ALA A 164 62.07 35.10 13.03
C ALA A 164 60.68 34.44 13.13
N ILE A 165 60.05 34.45 14.32
CA ILE A 165 58.69 33.91 14.51
C ILE A 165 57.65 34.80 13.82
N GLY A 166 57.83 36.13 13.84
CA GLY A 166 56.99 37.08 13.10
C GLY A 166 57.00 36.83 11.59
N VAL A 167 58.17 36.54 11.01
CA VAL A 167 58.29 36.12 9.59
C VAL A 167 57.59 34.78 9.36
N GLY A 168 57.71 33.81 10.28
CA GLY A 168 56.96 32.55 10.21
C GLY A 168 55.44 32.75 10.19
N LEU A 169 54.90 33.66 11.01
CA LEU A 169 53.49 34.03 11.04
C LEU A 169 53.06 34.78 9.76
N LEU A 170 53.91 35.63 9.18
CA LEU A 170 53.66 36.28 7.89
C LEU A 170 53.64 35.28 6.73
N ILE A 171 54.53 34.26 6.74
CA ILE A 171 54.52 33.17 5.76
C ILE A 171 53.23 32.35 5.90
N ALA A 172 52.80 32.04 7.13
CA ALA A 172 51.52 31.37 7.37
C ALA A 172 50.32 32.18 6.88
N LEU A 173 50.30 33.50 7.11
CA LEU A 173 49.29 34.42 6.57
C LEU A 173 49.30 34.48 5.04
N ALA A 174 50.48 34.47 4.40
CA ALA A 174 50.60 34.49 2.94
C ALA A 174 50.22 33.15 2.27
N MET A 175 50.42 32.03 2.95
CA MET A 175 50.08 30.68 2.47
C MET A 175 48.60 30.31 2.69
N MET A 176 47.83 31.18 3.37
CA MET A 176 46.43 30.92 3.77
C MET A 176 45.55 32.11 3.38
N ARG A 177 44.22 31.92 3.33
CA ARG A 177 43.32 33.07 3.13
C ARG A 177 43.21 33.87 4.43
N PRO A 178 43.17 35.23 4.41
CA PRO A 178 43.13 36.04 5.62
C PRO A 178 42.02 35.64 6.62
N GLY A 179 40.80 35.34 6.15
CA GLY A 179 39.71 34.87 7.02
C GLY A 179 40.01 33.53 7.72
N GLN A 180 40.63 32.57 7.02
CA GLN A 180 41.02 31.28 7.60
C GLN A 180 42.14 31.45 8.63
N PHE A 181 43.12 32.32 8.35
CA PHE A 181 44.20 32.63 9.28
C PHE A 181 43.67 33.32 10.56
N MET A 182 42.79 34.31 10.41
CA MET A 182 42.14 34.98 11.54
C MET A 182 41.22 34.05 12.34
N SER A 183 40.51 33.14 11.68
CA SER A 183 39.71 32.10 12.36
C SER A 183 40.59 31.16 13.21
N LEU A 184 41.75 30.72 12.70
CA LEU A 184 42.68 29.89 13.47
C LEU A 184 43.35 30.64 14.63
N ILE A 185 43.69 31.93 14.46
CA ILE A 185 44.13 32.79 15.56
C ILE A 185 43.06 32.90 16.64
N ASN A 186 41.80 33.17 16.26
CA ASN A 186 40.70 33.29 17.21
C ASN A 186 40.49 31.97 17.97
N ARG A 187 40.52 30.83 17.27
CA ARG A 187 40.39 29.49 17.88
C ARG A 187 41.57 29.10 18.79
N ALA A 188 42.76 29.68 18.59
CA ALA A 188 43.94 29.43 19.41
C ALA A 188 44.02 30.29 20.69
N PHE A 189 43.53 31.54 20.65
CA PHE A 189 43.60 32.50 21.77
C PHE A 189 42.26 32.78 22.46
N ALA A 190 41.13 32.49 21.82
CA ALA A 190 39.79 32.56 22.38
C ALA A 190 39.02 31.22 22.21
N PRO A 191 39.51 30.08 22.74
CA PRO A 191 38.94 28.74 22.56
C PRO A 191 37.61 28.49 23.32
N PHE A 192 36.90 29.57 23.68
CA PHE A 192 35.61 29.56 24.38
C PHE A 192 34.43 29.78 23.42
N ASP A 193 34.69 30.25 22.20
CA ASP A 193 33.71 30.39 21.14
C ASP A 193 33.62 29.10 20.31
N ASN A 194 32.39 28.73 19.92
CA ASN A 194 32.09 27.51 19.15
C ASN A 194 32.10 27.78 17.63
N SER A 195 32.96 28.68 17.15
CA SER A 195 33.07 29.03 15.74
C SER A 195 33.52 27.82 14.90
N VAL A 196 32.53 27.24 14.21
CA VAL A 196 32.71 26.29 13.11
C VAL A 196 33.49 26.99 11.99
N VAL A 197 34.34 26.25 11.28
CA VAL A 197 35.04 26.78 10.11
C VAL A 197 34.02 27.19 9.05
N GLU A 198 34.11 28.42 8.52
CA GLU A 198 33.27 28.86 7.40
C GLU A 198 33.44 27.92 6.20
N LYS A 199 32.39 27.17 5.88
CA LYS A 199 32.32 26.28 4.71
C LYS A 199 32.06 27.10 3.45
N GLN A 200 32.65 26.72 2.33
CA GLN A 200 32.40 27.33 1.02
C GLN A 200 31.07 26.87 0.43
N THR A 201 30.60 25.71 0.85
CA THR A 201 29.36 25.03 0.45
C THR A 201 28.46 24.93 1.68
N ASN A 202 27.15 25.05 1.49
CA ASN A 202 26.16 24.75 2.53
C ASN A 202 24.99 23.98 1.89
N LEU A 203 24.63 22.84 2.48
CA LEU A 203 23.68 21.87 1.90
C LEU A 203 22.42 21.77 2.76
N GLU A 204 21.26 21.94 2.11
CA GLU A 204 19.93 21.89 2.72
C GLU A 204 19.05 20.90 1.95
N ILE A 205 18.20 20.13 2.63
CA ILE A 205 17.27 19.20 1.98
C ILE A 205 15.90 19.86 1.83
N LEU A 206 15.48 20.07 0.58
CA LEU A 206 14.16 20.61 0.23
C LEU A 206 13.08 19.52 0.18
N THR A 207 13.46 18.31 -0.22
CA THR A 207 12.53 17.19 -0.38
C THR A 207 13.18 15.89 0.05
N PRO A 208 12.57 15.11 0.97
CA PRO A 208 11.39 15.48 1.78
C PRO A 208 11.68 16.62 2.78
N GLU A 209 10.66 17.38 3.16
CA GLU A 209 10.77 18.46 4.15
C GLU A 209 11.29 17.93 5.49
N GLY A 210 12.33 18.55 6.05
CA GLY A 210 13.02 18.03 7.26
C GLY A 210 13.78 16.71 7.06
N GLY A 211 13.98 16.28 5.79
CA GLY A 211 14.80 15.16 5.35
C GLY A 211 14.30 13.75 5.70
N ASN A 212 13.49 13.58 6.74
CA ASN A 212 12.89 12.30 7.11
C ASN A 212 11.54 12.11 6.43
N ALA A 213 11.24 10.90 5.94
CA ALA A 213 9.93 10.57 5.38
C ALA A 213 9.57 9.09 5.55
N THR A 214 8.28 8.79 5.42
CA THR A 214 7.73 7.42 5.51
C THR A 214 6.94 7.12 4.25
N VAL A 215 7.40 6.15 3.45
CA VAL A 215 6.96 5.94 2.06
C VAL A 215 6.35 4.53 1.88
N PRO A 216 5.34 4.33 1.03
CA PRO A 216 4.87 3.00 0.67
C PRO A 216 5.96 2.11 0.06
N VAL A 217 5.93 0.82 0.41
CA VAL A 217 6.83 -0.18 -0.19
C VAL A 217 6.65 -0.24 -1.71
N ASN A 218 7.75 -0.48 -2.42
CA ASN A 218 7.85 -0.49 -3.88
C ASN A 218 7.53 0.83 -4.61
N GLN A 219 7.51 1.98 -3.93
CA GLN A 219 7.50 3.31 -4.60
C GLN A 219 8.92 3.88 -4.73
N SER A 220 9.15 4.70 -5.77
CA SER A 220 10.40 5.45 -5.93
C SER A 220 10.44 6.66 -4.99
N VAL A 221 11.62 7.01 -4.47
CA VAL A 221 11.80 8.20 -3.63
C VAL A 221 12.68 9.22 -4.33
N THR A 222 12.17 10.44 -4.46
CA THR A 222 12.92 11.60 -4.93
C THR A 222 13.50 12.34 -3.73
N ILE A 223 14.80 12.60 -3.75
CA ILE A 223 15.49 13.44 -2.76
C ILE A 223 16.05 14.65 -3.49
N THR A 224 15.79 15.85 -2.96
CA THR A 224 16.22 17.13 -3.55
C THR A 224 16.99 17.95 -2.53
N ALA A 225 18.22 18.33 -2.88
CA ALA A 225 19.10 19.17 -2.08
C ALA A 225 19.32 20.53 -2.74
N HIS A 226 19.29 21.61 -1.95
CA HIS A 226 19.68 22.95 -2.36
C HIS A 226 21.12 23.25 -1.94
N VAL A 227 21.85 23.97 -2.80
CA VAL A 227 23.28 24.25 -2.64
C VAL A 227 23.51 25.75 -2.50
N ASN A 228 23.76 26.17 -1.26
CA ASN A 228 24.18 27.52 -0.93
C ASN A 228 25.71 27.68 -1.04
N GLY A 229 26.15 28.86 -1.51
CA GLY A 229 27.58 29.15 -1.71
C GLY A 229 28.14 28.59 -3.02
N ARG A 230 29.22 27.82 -2.93
CA ARG A 230 29.99 27.31 -4.07
C ARG A 230 29.41 25.98 -4.58
N ILE A 231 28.71 26.02 -5.71
CA ILE A 231 28.22 24.82 -6.41
C ILE A 231 29.42 23.91 -6.83
N PRO A 232 29.50 22.65 -6.35
CA PRO A 232 30.53 21.70 -6.78
C PRO A 232 30.27 21.19 -8.22
N LYS A 233 31.32 20.77 -8.93
CA LYS A 233 31.18 20.34 -10.34
C LYS A 233 30.84 18.85 -10.47
N PRO A 234 29.87 18.46 -11.31
CA PRO A 234 29.60 17.05 -11.63
C PRO A 234 30.86 16.31 -12.11
N GLY A 235 30.93 15.01 -11.78
CA GLY A 235 32.02 14.11 -12.22
C GLY A 235 33.38 14.33 -11.56
N LYS A 236 33.53 15.27 -10.61
CA LYS A 236 34.76 15.47 -9.83
C LYS A 236 34.73 14.78 -8.46
N ALA A 237 35.85 14.80 -7.75
CA ALA A 237 35.94 14.32 -6.37
C ALA A 237 35.06 15.14 -5.40
N ASP A 238 34.87 16.44 -5.67
CA ASP A 238 33.99 17.34 -4.91
C ASP A 238 32.49 17.26 -5.29
N SER A 239 32.11 16.38 -6.23
CA SER A 239 30.73 16.26 -6.73
C SER A 239 29.71 15.91 -5.63
N LEU A 240 28.49 16.46 -5.74
CA LEU A 240 27.38 16.09 -4.86
C LEU A 240 26.98 14.61 -5.01
N ARG A 241 26.88 13.93 -3.88
CA ARG A 241 26.49 12.51 -3.79
C ARG A 241 25.55 12.27 -2.62
N LEU A 242 24.57 11.43 -2.84
CA LEU A 242 23.73 10.83 -1.82
C LEU A 242 24.50 9.62 -1.29
N LEU A 243 24.86 9.66 -0.01
CA LEU A 243 25.47 8.56 0.70
C LEU A 243 24.35 7.80 1.40
N LEU A 244 24.01 6.63 0.88
CA LEU A 244 22.90 5.78 1.35
C LEU A 244 23.46 4.57 2.13
N ARG A 245 22.80 4.16 3.22
CA ARG A 245 23.11 2.89 3.90
C ARG A 245 21.85 2.22 4.45
N ARG A 246 21.87 0.89 4.56
CA ARG A 246 20.68 0.09 4.88
C ARG A 246 20.43 -0.04 6.39
N THR A 247 21.50 -0.16 7.17
CA THR A 247 21.46 -0.37 8.63
C THR A 247 22.33 0.67 9.33
N GLN A 248 21.93 1.11 10.52
CA GLN A 248 22.68 2.11 11.30
C GLN A 248 24.04 1.59 11.82
N GLU A 249 24.23 0.27 11.81
CA GLU A 249 25.50 -0.43 12.13
C GLU A 249 26.41 -0.58 10.89
N ASP A 250 25.92 -0.32 9.68
CA ASP A 250 26.75 -0.40 8.47
C ASP A 250 27.70 0.81 8.40
N ALA A 251 28.99 0.53 8.30
CA ALA A 251 30.05 1.53 8.21
C ALA A 251 30.22 2.08 6.78
N ASN A 252 29.74 1.36 5.77
CA ASN A 252 29.87 1.74 4.37
C ASN A 252 28.60 2.45 3.88
N TYR A 253 28.79 3.51 3.10
CA TYR A 253 27.71 4.18 2.38
C TYR A 253 27.84 3.92 0.88
N GLU A 254 26.73 3.55 0.24
CA GLU A 254 26.58 3.41 -1.21
C GLU A 254 26.40 4.81 -1.83
N PRO A 255 27.32 5.28 -2.72
CA PRO A 255 27.29 6.63 -3.24
C PRO A 255 26.50 6.72 -4.55
N HIS A 256 25.31 7.31 -4.51
CA HIS A 256 24.56 7.67 -5.72
C HIS A 256 24.87 9.14 -6.10
N PRO A 257 25.13 9.45 -7.38
CA PRO A 257 25.28 10.85 -7.82
C PRO A 257 23.94 11.59 -7.73
N LEU A 258 23.98 12.91 -7.47
CA LEU A 258 22.84 13.78 -7.74
C LEU A 258 23.04 14.47 -9.10
N GLU A 259 21.95 14.66 -9.83
CA GLU A 259 21.92 15.38 -11.09
C GLU A 259 21.40 16.81 -10.86
N PRO A 260 21.85 17.84 -11.61
CA PRO A 260 21.34 19.20 -11.46
C PRO A 260 19.94 19.34 -12.07
N THR A 261 19.06 20.05 -11.36
CA THR A 261 17.73 20.45 -11.80
C THR A 261 17.80 21.69 -12.72
N SER A 262 16.66 22.15 -13.25
CA SER A 262 16.53 23.40 -14.00
C SER A 262 17.04 24.64 -13.25
N ASP A 263 17.02 24.65 -11.91
CA ASP A 263 17.78 25.59 -11.09
C ASP A 263 19.20 25.02 -10.86
N PRO A 264 20.28 25.74 -11.24
CA PRO A 264 21.66 25.28 -11.06
C PRO A 264 22.12 25.12 -9.60
N ARG A 265 21.30 25.49 -8.60
CA ARG A 265 21.53 25.25 -7.17
C ARG A 265 20.78 24.03 -6.63
N GLU A 266 19.81 23.51 -7.37
CA GLU A 266 19.03 22.34 -6.94
C GLU A 266 19.59 21.07 -7.58
N PHE A 267 19.75 20.05 -6.76
CA PHE A 267 20.28 18.76 -7.15
C PHE A 267 19.33 17.65 -6.71
N ILE A 268 19.01 16.75 -7.63
CA ILE A 268 17.96 15.74 -7.50
C ILE A 268 18.54 14.33 -7.67
N VAL A 269 17.97 13.37 -6.95
CA VAL A 269 18.19 11.94 -7.19
C VAL A 269 16.88 11.18 -7.00
N GLN A 270 16.50 10.35 -7.98
CA GLN A 270 15.33 9.49 -7.91
C GLN A 270 15.77 8.04 -7.67
N LEU A 271 15.55 7.54 -6.46
CA LEU A 271 15.85 6.16 -6.08
C LEU A 271 14.72 5.24 -6.55
N PRO A 272 15.00 4.20 -7.37
CA PRO A 272 13.97 3.28 -7.84
C PRO A 272 13.50 2.34 -6.71
N PRO A 273 12.29 1.76 -6.84
CA PRO A 273 11.64 0.91 -5.83
C PRO A 273 12.51 -0.13 -5.11
N SER A 274 13.49 -0.72 -5.81
CA SER A 274 14.43 -1.71 -5.28
C SER A 274 15.29 -1.22 -4.11
N HIS A 275 15.60 0.08 -4.03
CA HIS A 275 16.34 0.67 -2.92
C HIS A 275 15.43 1.05 -1.73
N VAL A 276 14.11 1.04 -1.95
CA VAL A 276 13.07 1.53 -1.02
C VAL A 276 12.24 0.37 -0.43
N GLN A 277 12.78 -0.86 -0.42
CA GLN A 277 12.01 -2.02 0.07
C GLN A 277 12.04 -2.18 1.61
N ASN A 278 13.18 -1.91 2.25
CA ASN A 278 13.38 -2.10 3.70
C ASN A 278 13.54 -0.78 4.47
N GLY A 279 13.46 0.36 3.78
CA GLY A 279 13.94 1.65 4.26
C GLY A 279 15.47 1.76 4.22
N PHE A 280 15.96 2.98 4.46
CA PHE A 280 17.38 3.30 4.47
C PHE A 280 17.65 4.58 5.26
N PHE A 281 18.92 4.77 5.61
CA PHE A 281 19.46 6.02 6.12
C PHE A 281 20.25 6.71 4.99
N TYR A 282 20.24 8.04 4.94
CA TYR A 282 21.00 8.79 3.95
C TYR A 282 21.52 10.12 4.48
N LYS A 283 22.58 10.63 3.84
CA LYS A 283 23.01 12.03 3.91
C LYS A 283 23.47 12.50 2.54
N VAL A 284 23.47 13.81 2.29
CA VAL A 284 24.05 14.40 1.07
C VAL A 284 25.40 15.01 1.43
N ALA A 285 26.43 14.73 0.61
CA ALA A 285 27.79 15.22 0.78
C ALA A 285 28.29 15.86 -0.52
N GLY A 286 29.03 16.96 -0.44
CA GLY A 286 29.61 17.63 -1.60
C GLY A 286 30.38 18.89 -1.24
N GLY A 287 31.41 19.22 -2.04
CA GLY A 287 32.29 20.35 -1.76
C GLY A 287 33.07 20.18 -0.45
N ASP A 288 32.71 20.98 0.55
CA ASP A 288 33.24 20.96 1.92
C ASP A 288 32.14 20.87 3.00
N ASP A 289 30.98 20.32 2.64
CA ASP A 289 29.84 20.13 3.54
C ASP A 289 29.20 18.73 3.44
N GLU A 290 28.55 18.33 4.53
CA GLU A 290 27.71 17.13 4.64
C GLU A 290 26.46 17.46 5.46
N THR A 291 25.30 17.01 5.01
CA THR A 291 24.05 17.15 5.78
C THR A 291 24.06 16.23 7.02
N PRO A 292 23.16 16.47 8.00
CA PRO A 292 22.77 15.44 8.95
C PRO A 292 22.36 14.14 8.25
N GLU A 293 22.39 13.02 9.00
CA GLU A 293 21.80 11.77 8.55
C GLU A 293 20.27 11.80 8.78
N PHE A 294 19.54 11.44 7.73
CA PHE A 294 18.09 11.33 7.70
C PHE A 294 17.67 9.89 7.42
N ARG A 295 16.42 9.54 7.73
CA ARG A 295 15.87 8.20 7.54
C ARG A 295 14.65 8.21 6.64
N ILE A 296 14.67 7.34 5.62
CA ILE A 296 13.47 6.94 4.88
C ILE A 296 12.94 5.66 5.50
N GLN A 297 11.79 5.76 6.17
CA GLN A 297 11.04 4.63 6.67
C GLN A 297 10.11 4.09 5.58
N VAL A 298 9.80 2.78 5.63
CA VAL A 298 8.95 2.12 4.64
C VAL A 298 7.75 1.48 5.32
N ARG A 299 6.57 1.70 4.76
CA ARG A 299 5.29 1.18 5.27
C ARG A 299 4.54 0.41 4.20
N SER A 300 3.64 -0.49 4.60
CA SER A 300 2.81 -1.25 3.66
C SER A 300 1.88 -0.31 2.89
N SER A 301 1.79 -0.50 1.57
CA SER A 301 0.91 0.27 0.69
C SER A 301 -0.57 0.12 1.10
N PRO A 302 -1.44 1.09 0.80
CA PRO A 302 -2.87 0.94 1.04
C PRO A 302 -3.43 -0.27 0.28
N LEU A 303 -3.99 -1.23 1.01
CA LEU A 303 -4.54 -2.48 0.44
C LEU A 303 -5.80 -2.92 1.18
N LEU A 304 -6.70 -3.60 0.48
CA LEU A 304 -7.91 -4.20 1.05
C LEU A 304 -7.56 -5.54 1.71
N THR A 305 -7.98 -5.73 2.96
CA THR A 305 -7.62 -6.86 3.82
C THR A 305 -8.76 -7.83 4.07
N HIS A 306 -10.01 -7.33 4.08
CA HIS A 306 -11.20 -8.10 4.41
C HIS A 306 -12.44 -7.52 3.71
N PHE A 307 -13.47 -8.34 3.53
CA PHE A 307 -14.75 -7.94 2.96
C PHE A 307 -15.92 -8.50 3.78
N ASP A 308 -16.95 -7.69 4.03
CA ASP A 308 -18.27 -8.17 4.47
C ASP A 308 -19.29 -7.84 3.37
N ILE A 309 -19.75 -8.86 2.64
CA ILE A 309 -20.63 -8.70 1.48
C ILE A 309 -22.01 -9.25 1.82
N ARG A 310 -22.92 -8.36 2.20
CA ARG A 310 -24.31 -8.72 2.48
C ARG A 310 -25.11 -8.76 1.18
N LEU A 311 -25.65 -9.93 0.87
CA LEU A 311 -26.52 -10.17 -0.27
C LEU A 311 -27.99 -10.14 0.17
N LYS A 312 -28.81 -9.37 -0.54
CA LYS A 312 -30.27 -9.34 -0.39
C LYS A 312 -30.91 -9.83 -1.69
N TYR A 313 -31.39 -11.07 -1.65
CA TYR A 313 -32.02 -11.75 -2.77
C TYR A 313 -33.40 -11.16 -3.11
N ARG A 314 -33.85 -11.44 -4.34
CA ARG A 314 -35.19 -11.06 -4.82
C ARG A 314 -36.28 -11.83 -4.05
N PRO A 315 -37.46 -11.22 -3.80
CA PRO A 315 -38.55 -11.87 -3.06
C PRO A 315 -39.02 -13.22 -3.63
N TYR A 316 -38.99 -13.41 -4.95
CA TYR A 316 -39.49 -14.64 -5.59
C TYR A 316 -38.63 -15.88 -5.27
N LEU A 317 -37.32 -15.68 -5.07
CA LEU A 317 -36.38 -16.75 -4.72
C LEU A 317 -36.69 -17.34 -3.33
N ASN A 318 -37.34 -16.57 -2.45
CA ASN A 318 -37.58 -16.87 -1.04
C ASN A 318 -36.29 -17.24 -0.27
N TRP A 319 -35.15 -16.69 -0.68
CA TRP A 319 -33.85 -16.90 -0.02
C TRP A 319 -33.61 -15.83 1.04
N ARG A 320 -33.15 -16.24 2.23
CA ARG A 320 -32.77 -15.31 3.30
C ARG A 320 -31.51 -14.52 2.91
N PRO A 321 -31.36 -13.26 3.36
CA PRO A 321 -30.10 -12.54 3.18
C PRO A 321 -28.93 -13.28 3.81
N VAL A 322 -27.80 -13.34 3.11
CA VAL A 322 -26.54 -13.95 3.58
C VAL A 322 -25.43 -12.90 3.62
N THR A 323 -24.35 -13.18 4.36
CA THR A 323 -23.13 -12.37 4.32
C THR A 323 -21.95 -13.27 3.95
N LEU A 324 -21.15 -12.85 2.96
CA LEU A 324 -19.99 -13.57 2.44
C LEU A 324 -18.72 -12.74 2.62
N ALA A 325 -17.57 -13.39 2.74
CA ALA A 325 -16.26 -12.74 2.79
C ALA A 325 -15.47 -12.82 1.46
N GLU A 326 -15.95 -13.61 0.50
CA GLU A 326 -15.34 -13.78 -0.82
C GLU A 326 -15.78 -12.65 -1.77
N PRO A 327 -14.87 -11.79 -2.28
CA PRO A 327 -15.23 -10.70 -3.19
C PRO A 327 -15.59 -11.15 -4.61
N ASN A 328 -15.26 -12.39 -5.02
CA ASN A 328 -15.69 -12.91 -6.31
C ASN A 328 -17.10 -13.50 -6.22
N LEU A 329 -18.08 -12.86 -6.86
CA LEU A 329 -19.50 -13.16 -6.67
C LEU A 329 -20.08 -14.01 -7.81
N GLU A 330 -20.67 -15.16 -7.49
CA GLU A 330 -21.53 -15.94 -8.39
C GLU A 330 -22.93 -16.04 -7.77
N GLN A 331 -23.89 -15.26 -8.27
CA GLN A 331 -25.18 -15.02 -7.60
C GLN A 331 -26.31 -14.73 -8.60
N MET A 332 -27.58 -14.91 -8.18
CA MET A 332 -28.75 -14.65 -9.01
C MET A 332 -28.85 -13.18 -9.45
N ARG A 333 -29.21 -12.97 -10.72
CA ARG A 333 -29.48 -11.65 -11.31
C ARG A 333 -30.59 -10.92 -10.55
N GLY A 334 -30.42 -9.62 -10.37
CA GLY A 334 -31.28 -8.75 -9.56
C GLY A 334 -30.95 -8.73 -8.06
N THR A 335 -29.99 -9.53 -7.57
CA THR A 335 -29.56 -9.51 -6.16
C THR A 335 -28.95 -8.15 -5.79
N GLU A 336 -29.44 -7.56 -4.71
CA GLU A 336 -28.87 -6.34 -4.11
C GLU A 336 -27.62 -6.71 -3.29
N VAL A 337 -26.52 -6.00 -3.54
CA VAL A 337 -25.24 -6.20 -2.86
C VAL A 337 -24.92 -4.97 -2.02
N THR A 338 -24.65 -5.19 -0.73
CA THR A 338 -24.00 -4.21 0.15
C THR A 338 -22.62 -4.76 0.50
N LEU A 339 -21.59 -4.28 -0.21
CA LEU A 339 -20.20 -4.69 -0.09
C LEU A 339 -19.48 -3.72 0.84
N ARG A 340 -18.98 -4.19 1.98
CA ARG A 340 -18.04 -3.45 2.83
C ARG A 340 -16.64 -3.93 2.55
N ALA A 341 -15.76 -3.02 2.12
CA ALA A 341 -14.35 -3.30 1.91
C ALA A 341 -13.55 -2.65 3.05
N PHE A 342 -12.75 -3.46 3.75
CA PHE A 342 -11.87 -3.00 4.82
C PHE A 342 -10.44 -2.90 4.31
N ALA A 343 -9.76 -1.80 4.65
CA ALA A 343 -8.36 -1.57 4.32
C ALA A 343 -7.45 -1.77 5.53
N ASN A 344 -6.14 -1.92 5.28
CA ASN A 344 -5.09 -1.90 6.30
C ASN A 344 -4.87 -0.52 6.97
N ARG A 345 -5.62 0.52 6.57
CA ARG A 345 -5.42 1.93 6.92
C ARG A 345 -6.76 2.67 6.97
N ALA A 346 -6.81 3.81 7.66
CA ALA A 346 -7.98 4.69 7.62
C ALA A 346 -8.22 5.24 6.20
N VAL A 347 -9.48 5.22 5.76
CA VAL A 347 -9.92 5.56 4.40
C VAL A 347 -10.75 6.83 4.44
N ARG A 348 -10.45 7.77 3.55
CA ARG A 348 -11.15 9.05 3.42
C ARG A 348 -12.32 8.95 2.44
N ASP A 349 -12.06 8.40 1.25
CA ASP A 349 -13.03 8.25 0.16
C ASP A 349 -12.60 7.13 -0.81
N GLY A 350 -13.51 6.71 -1.69
CA GLY A 350 -13.21 5.71 -2.71
C GLY A 350 -14.38 5.42 -3.66
N LYS A 351 -14.09 4.65 -4.72
CA LYS A 351 -15.02 4.28 -5.79
C LYS A 351 -14.78 2.85 -6.28
N LEU A 352 -15.85 2.12 -6.49
CA LEU A 352 -15.89 0.86 -7.23
C LEU A 352 -16.18 1.18 -8.69
N LEU A 353 -15.32 0.68 -9.59
CA LEU A 353 -15.45 0.84 -11.04
C LEU A 353 -15.59 -0.52 -11.71
N PHE A 354 -16.51 -0.63 -12.68
CA PHE A 354 -16.69 -1.84 -13.49
C PHE A 354 -15.86 -1.78 -14.77
N ASP A 355 -15.26 -2.91 -15.15
CA ASP A 355 -14.45 -3.02 -16.38
C ASP A 355 -15.36 -2.85 -17.60
N GLY A 356 -15.08 -1.81 -18.40
CA GLY A 356 -15.91 -1.44 -19.57
C GLY A 356 -17.02 -0.43 -19.27
N ASP A 357 -17.15 0.04 -18.02
CA ASP A 357 -18.12 1.09 -17.64
C ASP A 357 -17.46 2.15 -16.73
N PRO A 358 -16.56 2.99 -17.29
CA PRO A 358 -15.76 3.94 -16.51
C PRO A 358 -16.55 5.16 -16.03
N ASP A 359 -17.66 5.48 -16.71
CA ASP A 359 -18.44 6.70 -16.51
C ASP A 359 -19.48 6.59 -15.37
N HIS A 360 -19.75 5.37 -14.88
CA HIS A 360 -20.71 5.09 -13.81
C HIS A 360 -20.06 4.46 -12.56
N PRO A 361 -19.12 5.15 -11.88
CA PRO A 361 -18.52 4.68 -10.62
C PRO A 361 -19.55 4.58 -9.50
N VAL A 362 -19.50 3.49 -8.73
CA VAL A 362 -20.22 3.35 -7.46
C VAL A 362 -19.35 3.94 -6.36
N PHE A 363 -19.67 5.13 -5.88
CA PHE A 363 -18.95 5.78 -4.79
C PHE A 363 -19.18 5.08 -3.44
N GLY A 364 -18.10 4.93 -2.65
CA GLY A 364 -18.13 4.31 -1.34
C GLY A 364 -18.57 5.28 -0.24
N GLN A 365 -19.36 4.78 0.70
CA GLN A 365 -19.80 5.53 1.89
C GLN A 365 -18.97 5.09 3.10
N SER A 366 -18.51 6.04 3.93
CA SER A 366 -17.77 5.72 5.17
C SER A 366 -18.63 4.88 6.13
N VAL A 367 -18.07 3.81 6.68
CA VAL A 367 -18.79 2.93 7.61
C VAL A 367 -18.71 3.48 9.04
N PRO A 368 -19.85 3.66 9.76
CA PRO A 368 -19.84 4.02 11.17
C PRO A 368 -18.96 3.10 12.01
N ASP A 369 -18.26 3.68 12.99
CA ASP A 369 -17.31 3.01 13.90
C ASP A 369 -16.08 2.35 13.23
N HIS A 370 -15.97 2.37 11.90
CA HIS A 370 -14.94 1.66 11.12
C HIS A 370 -14.25 2.61 10.14
N ALA A 371 -13.35 3.46 10.67
CA ALA A 371 -12.61 4.45 9.89
C ALA A 371 -11.72 3.88 8.76
N ASN A 372 -11.51 2.56 8.71
CA ASN A 372 -10.78 1.85 7.67
C ASN A 372 -11.68 1.15 6.63
N ALA A 373 -12.99 1.44 6.60
CA ALA A 373 -13.95 0.73 5.75
C ALA A 373 -14.85 1.64 4.91
N LEU A 374 -15.14 1.18 3.68
CA LEU A 374 -16.10 1.78 2.76
C LEU A 374 -17.21 0.79 2.42
N GLU A 375 -18.46 1.25 2.42
CA GLU A 375 -19.65 0.52 1.99
C GLU A 375 -20.08 0.96 0.58
N PHE A 376 -20.16 -0.01 -0.33
CA PHE A 376 -20.61 0.16 -1.71
C PHE A 376 -21.95 -0.57 -1.89
N LYS A 377 -22.88 0.02 -2.64
CA LYS A 377 -24.20 -0.58 -2.92
C LYS A 377 -24.46 -0.64 -4.42
N PHE A 378 -24.77 -1.84 -4.92
CA PHE A 378 -25.06 -2.09 -6.34
C PHE A 378 -25.99 -3.30 -6.50
N VAL A 379 -26.43 -3.57 -7.74
CA VAL A 379 -27.26 -4.73 -8.09
C VAL A 379 -26.55 -5.57 -9.14
N ILE A 380 -26.58 -6.89 -9.00
CA ILE A 380 -25.99 -7.81 -9.98
C ILE A 380 -26.93 -7.93 -11.18
N ASP A 381 -26.60 -7.26 -12.29
CA ASP A 381 -27.38 -7.32 -13.54
C ASP A 381 -26.76 -8.22 -14.62
N LYS A 382 -25.43 -8.24 -14.72
CA LYS A 382 -24.68 -8.90 -15.81
C LYS A 382 -23.32 -9.37 -15.30
N ASP A 383 -22.70 -10.29 -16.04
CA ASP A 383 -21.30 -10.67 -15.83
C ASP A 383 -20.40 -9.43 -15.94
N ALA A 384 -19.50 -9.26 -14.97
CA ALA A 384 -18.63 -8.08 -14.87
C ALA A 384 -17.31 -8.41 -14.18
N LYS A 385 -16.36 -7.48 -14.30
CA LYS A 385 -15.21 -7.39 -13.39
C LYS A 385 -15.22 -6.00 -12.76
N TYR A 386 -14.68 -5.86 -11.56
CA TYR A 386 -14.60 -4.58 -10.88
C TYR A 386 -13.29 -4.38 -10.12
N ARG A 387 -12.90 -3.11 -9.93
CA ARG A 387 -11.78 -2.69 -9.07
C ARG A 387 -12.26 -1.63 -8.09
N ILE A 388 -11.75 -1.68 -6.87
CA ILE A 388 -12.04 -0.68 -5.83
C ILE A 388 -10.81 0.21 -5.66
N TRP A 389 -10.98 1.50 -5.96
CA TRP A 389 -10.01 2.56 -5.74
C TRP A 389 -10.37 3.32 -4.47
N PHE A 390 -9.39 3.68 -3.64
CA PHE A 390 -9.59 4.45 -2.42
C PHE A 390 -8.38 5.31 -2.03
N HIS A 391 -8.68 6.41 -1.34
CA HIS A 391 -7.70 7.35 -0.79
C HIS A 391 -7.67 7.27 0.73
N THR A 392 -6.48 7.26 1.32
CA THR A 392 -6.33 7.22 2.79
C THR A 392 -6.46 8.60 3.42
N THR A 393 -6.66 8.65 4.73
CA THR A 393 -6.57 9.89 5.52
C THR A 393 -5.21 10.58 5.39
N ASP A 394 -4.15 9.79 5.17
CA ASP A 394 -2.76 10.23 5.01
C ASP A 394 -2.48 10.82 3.61
N GLY A 395 -3.47 10.84 2.71
CA GLY A 395 -3.31 11.31 1.33
C GLY A 395 -2.71 10.29 0.36
N GLU A 396 -2.51 9.04 0.78
CA GLU A 396 -2.06 7.95 -0.11
C GLU A 396 -3.22 7.36 -0.92
N SER A 397 -2.89 6.53 -1.91
CA SER A 397 -3.82 5.92 -2.88
C SER A 397 -3.42 4.46 -3.15
N ASN A 398 -4.40 3.57 -3.36
CA ASN A 398 -4.13 2.19 -3.79
C ASN A 398 -3.93 2.10 -5.32
N ASN A 399 -2.75 2.50 -5.79
CA ASN A 399 -2.49 2.70 -7.24
C ASN A 399 -2.62 1.43 -8.12
N GLU A 400 -2.55 0.23 -7.53
CA GLU A 400 -2.71 -1.06 -8.22
C GLU A 400 -3.81 -1.90 -7.56
N PRO A 401 -5.10 -1.60 -7.79
CA PRO A 401 -6.19 -2.35 -7.18
C PRO A 401 -6.41 -3.70 -7.87
N LEU A 402 -6.63 -4.74 -7.06
CA LEU A 402 -6.94 -6.08 -7.56
C LEU A 402 -8.30 -6.11 -8.29
N PRO A 403 -8.43 -6.86 -9.41
CA PRO A 403 -9.69 -7.10 -10.07
C PRO A 403 -10.46 -8.25 -9.41
N TYR A 404 -11.76 -8.04 -9.17
CA TYR A 404 -12.70 -9.04 -8.67
C TYR A 404 -13.77 -9.34 -9.74
N THR A 405 -14.41 -10.51 -9.68
CA THR A 405 -15.41 -10.93 -10.66
C THR A 405 -16.84 -10.89 -10.11
N ILE A 406 -17.80 -10.70 -11.03
CA ILE A 406 -19.22 -10.96 -10.82
C ILE A 406 -19.70 -11.84 -11.96
N LYS A 407 -20.40 -12.93 -11.62
CA LYS A 407 -21.11 -13.82 -12.53
C LYS A 407 -22.59 -13.80 -12.16
N ALA A 408 -23.42 -13.33 -13.09
CA ALA A 408 -24.85 -13.13 -12.91
C ALA A 408 -25.60 -14.40 -13.37
N LEU A 409 -26.03 -15.22 -12.42
CA LEU A 409 -26.85 -16.39 -12.70
C LEU A 409 -28.23 -15.94 -13.18
N VAL A 410 -28.62 -16.39 -14.36
CA VAL A 410 -29.89 -16.03 -15.01
C VAL A 410 -30.94 -17.09 -14.73
N ASP A 411 -32.11 -16.62 -14.32
CA ASP A 411 -33.30 -17.43 -14.06
C ASP A 411 -33.79 -18.14 -15.34
N GLN A 412 -34.30 -19.36 -15.23
CA GLN A 412 -34.73 -20.14 -16.39
C GLN A 412 -36.21 -19.93 -16.69
N LYS A 413 -36.57 -19.94 -17.97
CA LYS A 413 -37.98 -19.89 -18.37
C LYS A 413 -38.67 -21.24 -18.09
N PRO A 414 -39.96 -21.24 -17.71
CA PRO A 414 -40.72 -22.47 -17.51
C PRO A 414 -40.65 -23.44 -18.69
N GLN A 415 -40.54 -24.72 -18.40
CA GLN A 415 -40.65 -25.79 -19.39
C GLN A 415 -42.11 -26.23 -19.48
N VAL A 416 -42.70 -26.16 -20.68
CA VAL A 416 -44.14 -26.39 -20.90
C VAL A 416 -44.35 -27.37 -22.05
N GLU A 417 -45.09 -28.44 -21.80
CA GLU A 417 -45.40 -29.50 -22.78
C GLU A 417 -46.88 -29.93 -22.71
N PHE A 418 -47.48 -30.28 -23.85
CA PHE A 418 -48.76 -31.00 -23.85
C PHE A 418 -48.49 -32.51 -23.80
N THR A 419 -49.20 -33.20 -22.92
CA THR A 419 -49.10 -34.65 -22.71
C THR A 419 -50.24 -35.41 -23.39
N LYS A 420 -51.37 -34.74 -23.70
CA LYS A 420 -52.48 -35.25 -24.52
C LYS A 420 -53.14 -34.14 -25.36
N PRO A 421 -53.79 -34.48 -26.49
CA PRO A 421 -53.85 -35.81 -27.13
C PRO A 421 -52.47 -36.29 -27.62
N GLU A 422 -52.29 -37.59 -27.81
CA GLU A 422 -50.94 -38.17 -27.99
C GLU A 422 -50.34 -37.84 -29.36
N GLU A 423 -51.20 -37.55 -30.32
CA GLU A 423 -50.93 -36.97 -31.63
C GLU A 423 -50.08 -35.68 -31.53
N LEU A 424 -50.14 -34.95 -30.41
CA LEU A 424 -49.29 -33.77 -30.16
C LEU A 424 -47.82 -34.12 -29.89
N LYS A 425 -47.49 -35.39 -29.65
CA LYS A 425 -46.11 -35.89 -29.55
C LYS A 425 -45.54 -36.26 -30.91
N LEU A 426 -46.35 -36.34 -31.97
CA LEU A 426 -45.91 -36.69 -33.32
C LEU A 426 -45.21 -35.51 -34.01
N PRO A 427 -44.15 -35.75 -34.82
CA PRO A 427 -43.44 -34.71 -35.54
C PRO A 427 -44.19 -34.25 -36.80
N GLY A 428 -44.09 -32.95 -37.10
CA GLY A 428 -44.59 -32.35 -38.34
C GLY A 428 -46.12 -32.41 -38.51
N ASP A 429 -46.57 -32.40 -39.77
CA ASP A 429 -47.99 -32.34 -40.16
C ASP A 429 -48.81 -33.58 -39.74
N GLN A 430 -48.17 -34.63 -39.24
CA GLN A 430 -48.86 -35.77 -38.62
C GLN A 430 -49.49 -35.44 -37.25
N SER A 431 -49.25 -34.22 -36.72
CA SER A 431 -49.89 -33.70 -35.50
C SER A 431 -51.17 -32.86 -35.76
N ASP A 432 -51.72 -32.90 -36.98
CA ASP A 432 -52.96 -32.20 -37.36
C ASP A 432 -54.23 -32.85 -36.77
N LEU A 433 -54.66 -32.33 -35.61
CA LEU A 433 -55.96 -32.66 -35.03
C LEU A 433 -57.11 -32.21 -35.94
N ARG A 434 -58.17 -33.03 -36.02
CA ARG A 434 -59.42 -32.72 -36.73
C ARG A 434 -60.59 -32.78 -35.77
N ILE A 435 -61.28 -31.66 -35.57
CA ILE A 435 -62.37 -31.54 -34.58
C ILE A 435 -63.57 -30.82 -35.21
N PRO A 436 -64.82 -31.30 -35.02
CA PRO A 436 -66.03 -30.61 -35.47
C PRO A 436 -66.14 -29.17 -34.96
N ALA A 437 -66.77 -28.28 -35.72
CA ALA A 437 -67.01 -26.88 -35.31
C ALA A 437 -67.79 -26.74 -33.98
N ASN A 438 -68.70 -27.69 -33.68
CA ASN A 438 -69.42 -27.80 -32.41
C ASN A 438 -68.75 -28.78 -31.40
N GLY A 439 -67.50 -29.15 -31.66
CA GLY A 439 -66.73 -30.10 -30.87
C GLY A 439 -65.98 -29.46 -29.70
N MET A 440 -65.19 -30.30 -29.02
CA MET A 440 -64.40 -29.92 -27.86
C MET A 440 -62.94 -30.33 -28.05
N LEU A 441 -62.03 -29.33 -28.03
CA LEU A 441 -60.60 -29.57 -27.93
C LEU A 441 -60.25 -29.84 -26.47
N LYS A 442 -59.88 -31.09 -26.15
CA LYS A 442 -59.43 -31.50 -24.81
C LYS A 442 -57.90 -31.51 -24.78
N LEU A 443 -57.29 -30.91 -23.76
CA LEU A 443 -55.85 -30.75 -23.64
C LEU A 443 -55.39 -31.17 -22.24
N GLU A 444 -54.41 -32.07 -22.17
CA GLU A 444 -53.64 -32.29 -20.95
C GLU A 444 -52.17 -31.92 -21.21
N GLY A 445 -51.49 -31.42 -20.20
CA GLY A 445 -50.11 -30.95 -20.28
C GLY A 445 -49.47 -30.82 -18.91
N ILE A 446 -48.26 -30.29 -18.88
CA ILE A 446 -47.53 -30.00 -17.64
C ILE A 446 -46.61 -28.80 -17.85
N ALA A 447 -46.52 -27.96 -16.84
CA ALA A 447 -45.51 -26.92 -16.74
C ALA A 447 -44.60 -27.22 -15.54
N ARG A 448 -43.30 -26.94 -15.69
CA ARG A 448 -42.25 -27.10 -14.67
C ARG A 448 -41.34 -25.88 -14.63
N ASP A 449 -40.85 -25.55 -13.46
CA ASP A 449 -39.99 -24.38 -13.21
C ASP A 449 -39.05 -24.62 -12.01
N ASP A 450 -37.88 -23.96 -11.97
CA ASP A 450 -36.89 -24.10 -10.90
C ASP A 450 -37.08 -23.13 -9.72
N PHE A 451 -37.90 -22.08 -9.86
CA PHE A 451 -38.23 -21.15 -8.76
C PHE A 451 -39.73 -21.03 -8.49
N GLY A 452 -40.58 -21.26 -9.49
CA GLY A 452 -42.00 -21.56 -9.34
C GLY A 452 -42.89 -20.86 -10.36
N ILE A 453 -43.97 -21.55 -10.75
CA ILE A 453 -44.90 -21.12 -11.79
C ILE A 453 -45.92 -20.18 -11.17
N ARG A 454 -46.04 -18.93 -11.66
CA ARG A 454 -47.02 -17.96 -11.16
C ARG A 454 -48.38 -18.06 -11.86
N LYS A 455 -48.39 -18.45 -13.14
CA LYS A 455 -49.60 -18.44 -13.99
C LYS A 455 -49.44 -19.35 -15.20
N VAL A 456 -50.51 -20.04 -15.60
CA VAL A 456 -50.60 -20.80 -16.86
C VAL A 456 -51.81 -20.33 -17.66
N THR A 457 -51.61 -20.06 -18.95
CA THR A 457 -52.62 -19.50 -19.87
C THR A 457 -52.60 -20.24 -21.21
N LEU A 458 -53.74 -20.75 -21.65
CA LEU A 458 -53.91 -21.22 -23.02
C LEU A 458 -54.15 -20.02 -23.93
N LYS A 459 -53.33 -19.86 -24.97
CA LYS A 459 -53.51 -18.85 -26.02
C LYS A 459 -53.89 -19.52 -27.33
N MET A 460 -54.72 -18.81 -28.09
CA MET A 460 -55.36 -19.32 -29.30
C MET A 460 -55.45 -18.21 -30.37
N ARG A 461 -55.42 -18.61 -31.65
CA ARG A 461 -55.44 -17.72 -32.82
C ARG A 461 -56.11 -18.42 -34.00
N LEU A 462 -57.17 -17.82 -34.53
CA LEU A 462 -57.88 -18.29 -35.71
C LEU A 462 -57.25 -17.70 -36.99
N GLY A 463 -57.04 -18.55 -38.00
CA GLY A 463 -56.34 -18.19 -39.22
C GLY A 463 -54.94 -17.61 -38.92
N GLN A 464 -54.49 -16.60 -39.68
CA GLN A 464 -53.18 -15.97 -39.43
C GLN A 464 -53.18 -14.80 -38.44
N ARG A 465 -54.33 -14.15 -38.16
CA ARG A 465 -54.36 -12.85 -37.46
C ARG A 465 -55.41 -12.68 -36.37
N GLN A 466 -56.49 -13.45 -36.36
CA GLN A 466 -57.58 -13.23 -35.42
C GLN A 466 -57.25 -13.88 -34.08
N LYS A 467 -56.99 -13.06 -33.07
CA LYS A 467 -56.74 -13.57 -31.71
C LYS A 467 -58.04 -14.06 -31.08
N VAL A 468 -57.91 -15.10 -30.27
CA VAL A 468 -59.00 -15.69 -29.49
C VAL A 468 -58.69 -15.41 -28.01
N THR A 469 -59.71 -15.06 -27.23
CA THR A 469 -59.58 -14.69 -25.81
C THR A 469 -58.66 -15.68 -25.07
N PRO A 470 -57.52 -15.23 -24.50
CA PRO A 470 -56.66 -16.08 -23.70
C PRO A 470 -57.39 -16.67 -22.50
N LYS A 471 -57.22 -17.98 -22.24
CA LYS A 471 -57.90 -18.69 -21.15
C LYS A 471 -56.91 -19.03 -20.03
N PRO A 472 -56.93 -18.31 -18.89
CA PRO A 472 -56.18 -18.71 -17.70
C PRO A 472 -56.65 -20.08 -17.20
N TYR A 473 -55.73 -20.91 -16.72
CA TYR A 473 -56.07 -22.26 -16.29
C TYR A 473 -56.83 -22.30 -14.94
N ARG A 474 -56.30 -21.56 -13.95
CA ARG A 474 -56.78 -21.41 -12.56
C ARG A 474 -56.44 -20.00 -12.06
N ASP A 475 -57.02 -19.57 -10.93
CA ASP A 475 -56.69 -18.31 -10.25
C ASP A 475 -55.22 -18.26 -9.78
N GLU A 476 -54.62 -17.06 -9.68
CA GLU A 476 -53.24 -16.87 -9.19
C GLU A 476 -53.01 -17.44 -7.77
N LYS A 477 -54.06 -17.55 -6.95
CA LYS A 477 -54.00 -18.16 -5.62
C LYS A 477 -53.80 -19.68 -5.66
N ALA A 478 -54.13 -20.35 -6.78
CA ALA A 478 -53.90 -21.78 -6.94
C ALA A 478 -52.40 -22.11 -7.01
N TYR A 479 -51.57 -21.18 -7.48
CA TYR A 479 -50.14 -21.39 -7.74
C TYR A 479 -49.23 -21.07 -6.55
N ARG A 480 -49.72 -20.36 -5.53
CA ARG A 480 -48.92 -19.99 -4.34
C ARG A 480 -48.88 -21.11 -3.32
N LEU A 481 -47.76 -21.24 -2.61
CA LEU A 481 -47.63 -22.17 -1.49
C LEU A 481 -48.52 -21.76 -0.30
N ILE A 482 -48.83 -22.71 0.58
CA ILE A 482 -49.81 -22.58 1.66
C ILE A 482 -49.10 -22.16 2.96
N ASP A 483 -49.58 -21.07 3.56
CA ASP A 483 -49.01 -20.37 4.74
C ASP A 483 -47.54 -19.93 4.60
N MET A 484 -47.01 -19.86 3.38
CA MET A 484 -45.61 -19.46 3.15
C MET A 484 -45.40 -18.75 1.81
N PRO A 485 -44.38 -17.88 1.69
CA PRO A 485 -43.95 -17.33 0.41
C PRO A 485 -43.41 -18.41 -0.54
N GLY A 486 -43.68 -18.23 -1.83
CA GLY A 486 -43.24 -19.12 -2.91
C GLY A 486 -44.39 -19.54 -3.85
N PHE A 487 -44.03 -20.21 -4.93
CA PHE A 487 -44.93 -20.74 -5.95
C PHE A 487 -44.64 -22.23 -6.21
N VAL A 488 -45.60 -22.96 -6.77
CA VAL A 488 -45.43 -24.39 -7.08
C VAL A 488 -44.45 -24.60 -8.24
N ARG A 489 -43.52 -25.56 -8.10
CA ARG A 489 -42.52 -25.88 -9.14
C ARG A 489 -43.08 -26.68 -10.30
N GLN A 490 -44.22 -27.33 -10.13
CA GLN A 490 -44.88 -28.13 -11.16
C GLN A 490 -46.40 -28.01 -11.06
N ILE A 491 -47.07 -27.87 -12.20
CA ILE A 491 -48.53 -27.96 -12.29
C ILE A 491 -48.94 -28.82 -13.50
N GLU A 492 -49.82 -29.79 -13.28
CA GLU A 492 -50.44 -30.56 -14.35
C GLU A 492 -51.60 -29.76 -14.92
N TYR A 493 -51.59 -29.51 -16.23
CA TYR A 493 -52.65 -28.83 -16.93
C TYR A 493 -53.67 -29.84 -17.46
N ALA A 494 -54.95 -29.64 -17.19
CA ALA A 494 -56.03 -30.40 -17.83
C ALA A 494 -57.25 -29.50 -18.01
N ASP A 495 -57.56 -29.14 -19.24
CA ASP A 495 -58.65 -28.23 -19.56
C ASP A 495 -59.23 -28.52 -20.95
N PHE A 496 -60.34 -27.86 -21.27
CA PHE A 496 -61.02 -28.03 -22.54
C PHE A 496 -61.49 -26.70 -23.14
N VAL A 497 -61.67 -26.70 -24.45
CA VAL A 497 -62.21 -25.57 -25.21
C VAL A 497 -63.43 -26.05 -25.98
N GLU A 498 -64.59 -25.46 -25.67
CA GLU A 498 -65.83 -25.64 -26.42
C GLU A 498 -65.78 -24.73 -27.64
N LEU A 499 -65.60 -25.31 -28.83
CA LEU A 499 -65.21 -24.56 -30.03
C LEU A 499 -66.30 -23.59 -30.50
N GLU A 500 -67.58 -23.93 -30.28
CA GLU A 500 -68.74 -23.09 -30.56
C GLU A 500 -68.86 -21.85 -29.63
N LYS A 501 -68.14 -21.83 -28.50
CA LYS A 501 -68.20 -20.77 -27.47
C LYS A 501 -66.95 -19.88 -27.47
N LEU A 502 -66.10 -19.99 -28.50
CA LEU A 502 -64.92 -19.14 -28.64
C LEU A 502 -65.31 -17.67 -28.86
N THR A 503 -64.51 -16.76 -28.31
CA THR A 503 -64.63 -15.31 -28.48
C THR A 503 -63.30 -14.68 -28.90
N ASP A 504 -63.34 -13.59 -29.66
CA ASP A 504 -62.16 -12.76 -29.93
C ASP A 504 -61.77 -11.92 -28.69
N ASP A 505 -60.62 -11.24 -28.75
CA ASP A 505 -60.12 -10.34 -27.69
C ASP A 505 -61.08 -9.18 -27.34
N ALA A 506 -62.12 -8.92 -28.15
CA ALA A 506 -63.16 -7.91 -27.92
C ALA A 506 -64.49 -8.49 -27.40
N GLY A 507 -64.55 -9.81 -27.19
CA GLY A 507 -65.74 -10.52 -26.67
C GLY A 507 -66.75 -10.95 -27.73
N ASN A 508 -66.49 -10.76 -29.03
CA ASN A 508 -67.39 -11.21 -30.09
C ASN A 508 -67.28 -12.72 -30.27
N GLN A 509 -68.41 -13.42 -30.42
CA GLN A 509 -68.43 -14.87 -30.66
C GLN A 509 -67.82 -15.22 -32.03
N LEU A 510 -66.95 -16.22 -32.06
CA LEU A 510 -66.26 -16.70 -33.26
C LEU A 510 -67.02 -17.86 -33.89
N HIS A 511 -67.64 -17.61 -35.05
CA HIS A 511 -68.32 -18.64 -35.83
C HIS A 511 -67.32 -19.40 -36.72
N LEU A 512 -66.85 -20.55 -36.23
CA LEU A 512 -65.93 -21.42 -36.95
C LEU A 512 -66.61 -22.12 -38.14
N GLN A 513 -65.90 -22.23 -39.25
CA GLN A 513 -66.33 -22.90 -40.49
C GLN A 513 -65.48 -24.14 -40.80
N THR A 514 -66.04 -25.07 -41.57
CA THR A 514 -65.32 -26.26 -42.04
C THR A 514 -64.10 -25.84 -42.88
N GLY A 515 -62.91 -26.28 -42.50
CA GLY A 515 -61.64 -25.89 -43.10
C GLY A 515 -60.87 -24.80 -42.34
N ASP A 516 -61.47 -24.17 -41.33
CA ASP A 516 -60.75 -23.20 -40.48
C ASP A 516 -59.56 -23.83 -39.75
N LEU A 517 -58.53 -23.00 -39.53
CA LEU A 517 -57.30 -23.38 -38.83
C LEU A 517 -57.22 -22.63 -37.50
N LEU A 518 -57.42 -23.37 -36.40
CA LEU A 518 -57.24 -22.86 -35.04
C LEU A 518 -55.84 -23.22 -34.54
N TYR A 519 -54.99 -22.21 -34.39
CA TYR A 519 -53.69 -22.33 -33.75
C TYR A 519 -53.80 -22.16 -32.24
N TYR A 520 -53.06 -22.95 -31.47
CA TYR A 520 -53.05 -22.86 -30.01
C TYR A 520 -51.70 -23.25 -29.40
N TRP A 521 -51.39 -22.68 -28.24
CA TRP A 521 -50.19 -22.98 -27.46
C TRP A 521 -50.44 -22.69 -25.98
N LEU A 522 -49.73 -23.41 -25.11
CA LEU A 522 -49.76 -23.15 -23.67
C LEU A 522 -48.58 -22.25 -23.31
N GLU A 523 -48.85 -21.19 -22.56
CA GLU A 523 -47.83 -20.35 -21.94
C GLU A 523 -47.87 -20.51 -20.41
N ALA A 524 -46.69 -20.58 -19.79
CA ALA A 524 -46.51 -20.47 -18.36
C ALA A 524 -45.61 -19.27 -18.07
N GLU A 525 -46.00 -18.47 -17.09
CA GLU A 525 -45.19 -17.37 -16.57
C GLU A 525 -44.61 -17.78 -15.21
N ASP A 526 -43.33 -17.52 -14.98
CA ASP A 526 -42.65 -17.79 -13.72
C ASP A 526 -42.95 -16.73 -12.63
N ALA A 527 -42.31 -16.91 -11.48
CA ALA A 527 -42.31 -15.99 -10.35
C ALA A 527 -41.30 -14.82 -10.49
N CYS A 528 -40.47 -14.77 -11.53
CA CYS A 528 -39.36 -13.81 -11.64
C CYS A 528 -39.87 -12.37 -11.68
N ASP A 529 -39.26 -11.52 -10.84
CA ASP A 529 -39.69 -10.13 -10.64
C ASP A 529 -38.64 -9.09 -11.12
N TYR A 530 -37.60 -9.55 -11.83
CA TYR A 530 -36.50 -8.71 -12.31
C TYR A 530 -36.54 -8.53 -13.83
N THR A 531 -36.63 -7.28 -14.29
CA THR A 531 -36.94 -6.86 -15.67
C THR A 531 -38.34 -7.27 -16.15
N ALA A 532 -38.64 -8.57 -16.27
CA ALA A 532 -39.96 -9.14 -16.52
C ALA A 532 -39.96 -10.63 -16.13
N PRO A 533 -41.13 -11.23 -15.85
CA PRO A 533 -41.24 -12.68 -15.67
C PRO A 533 -40.83 -13.44 -16.94
N ASN A 534 -40.11 -14.56 -16.80
CA ASN A 534 -39.83 -15.41 -17.95
C ASN A 534 -41.09 -16.15 -18.40
N VAL A 535 -41.26 -16.25 -19.72
CA VAL A 535 -42.41 -16.94 -20.33
C VAL A 535 -41.94 -18.22 -21.03
N GLY A 536 -42.30 -19.35 -20.44
CA GLY A 536 -42.26 -20.65 -21.07
C GLY A 536 -43.42 -20.80 -22.04
N LYS A 537 -43.19 -21.36 -23.23
CA LYS A 537 -44.27 -21.70 -24.16
C LYS A 537 -44.03 -23.01 -24.91
N THR A 538 -45.12 -23.73 -25.21
CA THR A 538 -45.10 -24.88 -26.11
C THR A 538 -44.77 -24.43 -27.55
N ARG A 539 -44.53 -25.40 -28.45
CA ARG A 539 -44.74 -25.14 -29.89
C ARG A 539 -46.19 -24.70 -30.15
N GLU A 540 -46.41 -23.97 -31.24
CA GLU A 540 -47.77 -23.74 -31.74
C GLU A 540 -48.29 -25.01 -32.42
N TYR A 541 -49.49 -25.42 -32.03
CA TYR A 541 -50.22 -26.57 -32.55
C TYR A 541 -51.41 -26.09 -33.40
N LYS A 542 -51.91 -26.95 -34.28
CA LYS A 542 -52.98 -26.65 -35.24
C LYS A 542 -54.12 -27.67 -35.11
N VAL A 543 -55.34 -27.18 -35.01
CA VAL A 543 -56.57 -27.94 -35.23
C VAL A 543 -57.17 -27.50 -36.56
N ILE A 544 -57.57 -28.47 -37.38
CA ILE A 544 -58.43 -28.26 -38.55
C ILE A 544 -59.88 -28.45 -38.12
N ILE A 545 -60.72 -27.45 -38.35
CA ILE A 545 -62.15 -27.53 -38.07
C ILE A 545 -62.86 -28.36 -39.14
N THR A 546 -63.68 -29.32 -38.72
CA THR A 546 -64.54 -30.13 -39.61
C THR A 546 -66.01 -29.81 -39.42
N ASP A 547 -66.87 -30.37 -40.28
CA ASP A 547 -68.33 -30.18 -40.19
C ASP A 547 -68.89 -30.56 -38.81
N PRO A 548 -69.89 -29.82 -38.31
CA PRO A 548 -70.50 -30.08 -37.01
C PRO A 548 -71.26 -31.41 -36.99
N LYS A 549 -71.13 -32.17 -35.88
CA LYS A 549 -71.86 -33.43 -35.67
C LYS A 549 -73.25 -33.16 -35.11
N LYS A 550 -74.25 -33.95 -35.53
CA LYS A 550 -75.67 -33.84 -35.09
C LYS A 550 -76.00 -34.64 -33.82
N ASP A 551 -75.01 -34.92 -32.97
CA ASP A 551 -75.17 -35.78 -31.79
C ASP A 551 -74.93 -34.99 -30.50
N ASP A 552 -76.01 -34.50 -29.91
CA ASP A 552 -75.99 -33.71 -28.68
C ASP A 552 -75.89 -34.59 -27.41
N GLN A 553 -76.31 -35.86 -27.46
CA GLN A 553 -76.17 -36.77 -26.32
C GLN A 553 -74.70 -37.17 -26.11
N GLU A 554 -74.00 -37.53 -27.19
CA GLU A 554 -72.56 -37.80 -27.13
C GLU A 554 -71.74 -36.56 -26.72
N LYS A 555 -72.27 -35.35 -26.98
CA LYS A 555 -71.67 -34.06 -26.59
C LYS A 555 -71.74 -33.85 -25.07
N ASP A 556 -72.89 -34.00 -24.44
CA ASP A 556 -73.04 -33.75 -22.99
C ASP A 556 -72.24 -34.74 -22.12
N GLU A 557 -72.18 -36.03 -22.50
CA GLU A 557 -71.31 -37.00 -21.81
C GLU A 557 -69.83 -36.62 -21.95
N ARG A 558 -69.39 -36.21 -23.15
CA ARG A 558 -68.02 -35.73 -23.39
C ARG A 558 -67.71 -34.47 -22.60
N ASN A 559 -68.67 -33.55 -22.46
CA ASN A 559 -68.54 -32.32 -21.68
C ASN A 559 -68.34 -32.64 -20.20
N LYS A 560 -69.22 -33.48 -19.64
CA LYS A 560 -69.13 -33.93 -18.25
C LYS A 560 -67.81 -34.64 -17.95
N ALA A 561 -67.41 -35.58 -18.80
CA ALA A 561 -66.13 -36.28 -18.66
C ALA A 561 -64.91 -35.33 -18.75
N ALA A 562 -64.99 -34.22 -19.48
CA ALA A 562 -63.93 -33.21 -19.51
C ALA A 562 -63.90 -32.34 -18.24
N GLN A 563 -65.07 -31.97 -17.72
CA GLN A 563 -65.19 -31.26 -16.44
C GLN A 563 -64.70 -32.10 -15.26
N ASP A 564 -65.07 -33.38 -15.21
CA ASP A 564 -64.66 -34.27 -14.13
C ASP A 564 -63.15 -34.57 -14.21
N ARG A 565 -62.61 -34.82 -15.41
CA ARG A 565 -61.16 -34.95 -15.63
C ARG A 565 -60.38 -33.68 -15.24
N LYS A 566 -60.93 -32.49 -15.46
CA LYS A 566 -60.34 -31.22 -14.99
C LYS A 566 -60.32 -31.16 -13.45
N LYS A 567 -61.43 -31.47 -12.78
CA LYS A 567 -61.52 -31.51 -11.30
C LYS A 567 -60.52 -32.50 -10.69
N ASP A 568 -60.35 -33.68 -11.28
CA ASP A 568 -59.39 -34.69 -10.81
C ASP A 568 -57.95 -34.16 -10.80
N VAL A 569 -57.53 -33.51 -11.89
CA VAL A 569 -56.19 -32.95 -12.04
C VAL A 569 -56.01 -31.70 -11.19
N GLU A 570 -57.03 -30.87 -11.05
CA GLU A 570 -57.04 -29.74 -10.12
C GLU A 570 -56.88 -30.19 -8.66
N LYS A 571 -57.62 -31.20 -8.22
CA LYS A 571 -57.47 -31.81 -6.89
C LYS A 571 -56.07 -32.38 -6.68
N LYS A 572 -55.51 -33.06 -7.69
CA LYS A 572 -54.14 -33.60 -7.65
C LYS A 572 -53.08 -32.47 -7.55
N ASN A 573 -53.29 -31.35 -8.24
CA ASN A 573 -52.43 -30.16 -8.11
C ASN A 573 -52.51 -29.57 -6.69
N ASP A 574 -53.72 -29.50 -6.10
CA ASP A 574 -53.89 -28.97 -4.75
C ASP A 574 -53.25 -29.89 -3.69
N GLU A 575 -53.39 -31.21 -3.82
CA GLU A 575 -52.67 -32.20 -2.98
C GLU A 575 -51.15 -32.13 -3.15
N ASN A 576 -50.64 -31.84 -4.35
CA ASN A 576 -49.20 -31.69 -4.60
C ASN A 576 -48.67 -30.39 -4.00
N ARG A 577 -49.43 -29.29 -4.11
CA ARG A 577 -49.12 -28.00 -3.48
C ARG A 577 -49.08 -28.09 -1.96
N GLU A 578 -49.97 -28.87 -1.33
CA GLU A 578 -49.93 -29.15 0.11
C GLU A 578 -48.63 -29.86 0.51
N LYS A 579 -48.21 -30.89 -0.24
CA LYS A 579 -46.93 -31.59 -0.03
C LYS A 579 -45.74 -30.65 -0.19
N GLU A 580 -45.67 -29.91 -1.29
CA GLU A 580 -44.58 -28.96 -1.58
C GLU A 580 -44.49 -27.85 -0.52
N SER A 581 -45.62 -27.36 -0.02
CA SER A 581 -45.68 -26.40 1.10
C SER A 581 -45.14 -27.00 2.40
N ASN A 582 -45.47 -28.26 2.71
CA ASN A 582 -45.00 -28.93 3.92
C ASN A 582 -43.49 -29.26 3.85
N ASP A 583 -43.00 -29.75 2.72
CA ASP A 583 -41.57 -29.98 2.46
C ASP A 583 -40.75 -28.70 2.58
N ALA A 584 -41.28 -27.59 2.06
CA ALA A 584 -40.61 -26.29 2.13
C ALA A 584 -40.66 -25.69 3.54
N LYS A 585 -41.76 -25.84 4.30
CA LYS A 585 -41.83 -25.49 5.73
C LYS A 585 -40.78 -26.25 6.56
N GLN A 586 -40.59 -27.55 6.33
CA GLN A 586 -39.56 -28.35 7.02
C GLN A 586 -38.13 -27.83 6.73
N LYS A 587 -37.81 -27.56 5.46
CA LYS A 587 -36.50 -26.98 5.06
C LYS A 587 -36.25 -25.61 5.69
N GLU A 588 -37.29 -24.77 5.80
CA GLU A 588 -37.22 -23.45 6.42
C GLU A 588 -36.94 -23.53 7.94
N GLN A 589 -37.41 -24.60 8.59
CA GLN A 589 -37.13 -24.92 9.99
C GLN A 589 -35.72 -25.51 10.19
N GLU A 590 -35.27 -26.48 9.38
CA GLU A 590 -33.89 -26.97 9.42
C GLU A 590 -32.85 -25.84 9.28
N GLN A 591 -33.13 -24.84 8.44
CA GLN A 591 -32.28 -23.65 8.29
C GLN A 591 -32.32 -22.69 9.48
N LYS A 592 -33.36 -22.72 10.32
CA LYS A 592 -33.37 -21.98 11.60
C LYS A 592 -32.49 -22.72 12.61
N ASP A 593 -32.67 -24.03 12.73
CA ASP A 593 -31.95 -24.86 13.70
C ASP A 593 -30.43 -24.88 13.44
N LYS A 594 -30.00 -24.96 12.17
CA LYS A 594 -28.58 -24.93 11.78
C LYS A 594 -27.91 -23.59 12.11
N ASN A 595 -28.54 -22.46 11.77
CA ASN A 595 -27.98 -21.12 12.08
C ASN A 595 -28.09 -20.76 13.58
N GLY A 596 -28.98 -21.39 14.33
CA GLY A 596 -29.09 -21.20 15.78
C GLY A 596 -27.92 -21.78 16.58
N GLY A 597 -27.22 -22.78 16.03
CA GLY A 597 -26.10 -23.46 16.71
C GLY A 597 -24.88 -22.57 16.95
N GLU A 598 -24.55 -21.66 16.02
CA GLU A 598 -23.29 -20.91 16.03
C GLU A 598 -23.26 -19.72 17.01
N GLN A 599 -24.37 -19.37 17.67
CA GLN A 599 -24.43 -18.22 18.60
C GLN A 599 -24.26 -18.55 20.08
N ASN A 600 -24.29 -19.82 20.50
CA ASN A 600 -24.19 -20.18 21.93
C ASN A 600 -22.76 -20.44 22.43
N ASP A 601 -21.80 -20.78 21.55
CA ASP A 601 -20.49 -21.32 21.94
C ASP A 601 -19.45 -20.25 22.35
N LYS A 602 -19.91 -19.15 22.95
CA LYS A 602 -19.09 -17.97 23.28
C LYS A 602 -19.35 -17.34 24.65
N ASN A 603 -20.08 -18.00 25.55
CA ASN A 603 -20.29 -17.42 26.89
C ASN A 603 -20.40 -18.42 28.06
N GLU A 604 -19.45 -19.36 28.18
CA GLU A 604 -19.17 -19.98 29.49
C GLU A 604 -17.69 -20.31 29.72
N LYS A 605 -16.97 -19.36 30.34
CA LYS A 605 -15.73 -19.63 31.09
C LYS A 605 -15.99 -19.31 32.56
N LYS A 606 -15.95 -20.35 33.40
CA LYS A 606 -15.80 -20.24 34.86
C LYS A 606 -14.84 -21.32 35.36
N ASP A 607 -14.16 -21.02 36.45
CA ASP A 607 -13.02 -21.77 36.94
C ASP A 607 -13.41 -23.11 37.60
N PRO A 608 -12.56 -24.16 37.49
CA PRO A 608 -12.81 -25.46 38.10
C PRO A 608 -12.05 -25.63 39.43
N ASP A 609 -12.60 -25.18 40.56
CA ASP A 609 -12.17 -25.69 41.87
C ASP A 609 -13.20 -25.52 43.00
N GLN A 610 -13.76 -26.63 43.51
CA GLN A 610 -13.70 -27.05 44.93
C GLN A 610 -14.56 -28.32 45.19
N LYS A 611 -14.45 -28.88 46.40
CA LYS A 611 -14.85 -30.26 46.74
C LYS A 611 -15.98 -30.37 47.78
N GLN A 612 -16.66 -31.52 47.69
CA GLN A 612 -17.14 -32.39 48.77
C GLN A 612 -18.43 -32.09 49.56
N ASP A 613 -19.17 -33.20 49.73
CA ASP A 613 -19.99 -33.66 50.85
C ASP A 613 -21.22 -32.85 51.34
N GLY A 614 -22.38 -33.48 51.22
CA GLY A 614 -23.66 -33.10 51.82
C GLY A 614 -24.72 -34.15 51.48
N ASN A 615 -25.31 -34.81 52.48
CA ASN A 615 -26.16 -35.99 52.30
C ASN A 615 -27.67 -35.71 52.55
N ASP A 616 -28.50 -36.63 52.03
CA ASP A 616 -29.83 -37.04 52.52
C ASP A 616 -31.11 -36.43 51.88
N LYS A 617 -32.07 -37.33 51.60
CA LYS A 617 -33.54 -37.15 51.46
C LYS A 617 -34.17 -36.14 50.47
N SER A 618 -34.68 -36.66 49.33
CA SER A 618 -36.09 -37.13 49.18
C SER A 618 -36.74 -36.94 47.79
N LYS A 619 -37.49 -37.99 47.38
CA LYS A 619 -38.71 -37.98 46.55
C LYS A 619 -38.72 -37.40 45.10
N ASP A 620 -38.72 -38.36 44.18
CA ASP A 620 -39.82 -38.65 43.22
C ASP A 620 -40.01 -37.78 41.96
N GLU A 621 -40.79 -38.34 41.03
CA GLU A 621 -41.24 -37.81 39.72
C GLU A 621 -40.17 -37.54 38.64
N GLY A 622 -40.01 -38.48 37.71
CA GLY A 622 -39.21 -38.33 36.48
C GLY A 622 -39.84 -39.04 35.27
N PRO A 623 -40.32 -38.32 34.23
CA PRO A 623 -40.94 -38.94 33.06
C PRO A 623 -39.93 -39.41 32.00
N LYS A 624 -39.94 -40.74 31.78
CA LYS A 624 -39.49 -41.56 30.65
C LYS A 624 -38.87 -40.87 29.41
N LYS A 625 -37.79 -41.47 28.88
CA LYS A 625 -37.30 -41.29 27.50
C LYS A 625 -36.83 -42.62 26.90
N ASN A 626 -36.91 -42.75 25.57
CA ASN A 626 -36.34 -43.82 24.72
C ASN A 626 -36.90 -45.26 24.84
N GLU A 627 -38.09 -45.50 24.31
CA GLU A 627 -38.47 -46.81 23.73
C GLU A 627 -38.32 -46.73 22.19
N LYS A 628 -37.21 -47.24 21.61
CA LYS A 628 -37.10 -47.54 20.15
C LYS A 628 -35.84 -48.29 19.67
N ILE A 629 -35.14 -49.03 20.53
CA ILE A 629 -33.90 -49.76 20.16
C ILE A 629 -34.10 -51.28 20.19
N ASP A 630 -34.86 -51.82 21.15
CA ASP A 630 -35.03 -53.27 21.32
C ASP A 630 -35.88 -53.96 20.24
N GLU A 631 -36.72 -53.21 19.52
CA GLU A 631 -37.60 -53.76 18.48
C GLU A 631 -36.84 -54.17 17.21
N LEU A 632 -35.66 -53.58 16.95
CA LEU A 632 -34.85 -53.88 15.76
C LEU A 632 -33.95 -55.12 15.91
N LEU A 633 -33.71 -55.58 17.15
CA LEU A 633 -32.79 -56.69 17.45
C LEU A 633 -33.46 -58.08 17.45
N ASN A 634 -34.79 -58.14 17.45
CA ASN A 634 -35.53 -59.39 17.67
C ASN A 634 -36.02 -60.10 16.38
N GLN A 635 -35.79 -59.54 15.19
CA GLN A 635 -36.21 -60.13 13.90
C GLN A 635 -35.10 -60.93 13.17
N LEU A 636 -33.91 -61.10 13.77
CA LEU A 636 -32.73 -61.67 13.09
C LEU A 636 -32.25 -63.03 13.61
N ARG A 637 -33.01 -63.71 14.47
CA ARG A 637 -32.70 -65.07 14.96
C ARG A 637 -33.95 -65.92 15.22
N LYS A 638 -34.24 -66.83 14.27
CA LYS A 638 -34.94 -68.14 14.35
C LYS A 638 -35.40 -68.50 12.92
N ASP A 639 -35.32 -69.73 12.40
CA ASP A 639 -34.90 -71.02 12.98
C ASP A 639 -33.95 -71.79 12.02
N GLN A 640 -33.40 -72.92 12.46
CA GLN A 640 -32.62 -73.88 11.65
C GLN A 640 -33.25 -75.28 11.67
N GLN A 641 -32.77 -76.13 10.74
CA GLN A 641 -32.79 -77.61 10.71
C GLN A 641 -33.88 -78.29 9.82
N PRO A 642 -33.65 -79.53 9.32
CA PRO A 642 -32.53 -79.86 8.41
C PRO A 642 -32.85 -80.88 7.26
N ASN A 643 -31.87 -81.02 6.35
CA ASN A 643 -31.44 -82.25 5.64
C ASN A 643 -32.12 -82.80 4.36
N ASP A 644 -31.24 -83.46 3.58
CA ASP A 644 -31.40 -84.50 2.53
C ASP A 644 -31.84 -84.19 1.07
N LYS A 645 -31.47 -85.15 0.20
CA LYS A 645 -31.44 -85.15 -1.30
C LYS A 645 -32.30 -86.34 -1.84
N PRO A 646 -32.38 -86.68 -3.16
CA PRO A 646 -31.86 -86.06 -4.40
C PRO A 646 -32.88 -85.98 -5.59
N GLN A 647 -32.36 -85.78 -6.81
CA GLN A 647 -32.95 -85.89 -8.18
C GLN A 647 -33.64 -87.27 -8.48
N PRO A 648 -34.38 -87.50 -9.61
CA PRO A 648 -34.29 -86.86 -10.95
C PRO A 648 -35.60 -86.64 -11.77
N MET A 649 -35.45 -86.32 -13.07
CA MET A 649 -36.48 -86.13 -14.11
C MET A 649 -37.17 -87.44 -14.56
N PRO A 650 -38.31 -87.34 -15.28
CA PRO A 650 -38.36 -87.85 -16.67
C PRO A 650 -39.12 -86.97 -17.70
N PRO A 651 -39.04 -87.26 -19.02
CA PRO A 651 -39.43 -86.36 -20.14
C PRO A 651 -40.38 -87.08 -21.17
N PRO A 652 -40.25 -86.99 -22.53
CA PRO A 652 -40.28 -85.87 -23.51
C PRO A 652 -41.40 -86.03 -24.60
N LYS A 653 -41.28 -85.30 -25.74
CA LYS A 653 -41.80 -85.55 -27.14
C LYS A 653 -43.02 -84.72 -27.60
N GLU A 654 -43.22 -84.41 -28.89
CA GLU A 654 -42.43 -84.65 -30.14
C GLU A 654 -42.63 -83.44 -31.12
N LYS A 655 -41.58 -82.88 -31.78
CA LYS A 655 -41.21 -82.99 -33.24
C LYS A 655 -42.25 -82.46 -34.25
N GLN A 656 -41.94 -81.98 -35.48
CA GLN A 656 -40.72 -81.70 -36.29
C GLN A 656 -41.15 -80.65 -37.37
N ASP A 657 -40.36 -80.08 -38.30
CA ASP A 657 -38.96 -80.21 -38.77
C ASP A 657 -38.46 -78.80 -39.26
N GLY A 658 -37.37 -78.55 -39.99
CA GLY A 658 -36.31 -79.40 -40.56
C GLY A 658 -35.04 -78.61 -40.94
N GLN A 659 -34.01 -79.31 -41.44
CA GLN A 659 -32.58 -78.91 -41.37
C GLN A 659 -31.84 -79.07 -42.74
N PRO A 660 -30.51 -78.81 -42.93
CA PRO A 660 -29.36 -79.17 -42.07
C PRO A 660 -28.17 -78.15 -41.94
N MET A 661 -27.19 -78.50 -41.08
CA MET A 661 -25.82 -77.91 -41.00
C MET A 661 -24.74 -78.96 -41.38
N PRO A 662 -23.42 -78.66 -41.23
CA PRO A 662 -22.67 -78.89 -39.97
C PRO A 662 -21.90 -77.63 -39.48
N MET A 663 -21.84 -77.29 -38.18
CA MET A 663 -20.93 -77.79 -37.11
C MET A 663 -19.44 -77.49 -37.32
N GLU A 664 -18.62 -77.06 -36.34
CA GLU A 664 -18.79 -76.51 -34.96
C GLU A 664 -17.34 -76.11 -34.47
N PRO A 665 -17.06 -75.54 -33.26
CA PRO A 665 -17.88 -74.97 -32.18
C PRO A 665 -17.35 -73.56 -31.73
N LYS A 666 -17.48 -72.97 -30.52
CA LYS A 666 -18.18 -73.24 -29.22
C LYS A 666 -18.36 -71.93 -28.40
N ASP A 667 -19.17 -72.02 -27.34
CA ASP A 667 -19.18 -71.26 -26.07
C ASP A 667 -19.39 -69.72 -25.99
N LYS A 668 -20.07 -69.35 -24.90
CA LYS A 668 -20.56 -68.03 -24.42
C LYS A 668 -20.53 -68.11 -22.86
N PRO A 669 -20.54 -67.02 -22.03
CA PRO A 669 -21.63 -66.03 -22.06
C PRO A 669 -21.34 -64.61 -21.49
N MET A 670 -22.41 -63.80 -21.38
CA MET A 670 -22.61 -62.67 -20.42
C MET A 670 -23.14 -63.23 -19.07
N PRO A 671 -23.35 -62.47 -17.96
CA PRO A 671 -23.44 -61.00 -17.81
C PRO A 671 -22.75 -60.38 -16.56
N GLY A 672 -22.98 -59.09 -16.29
CA GLY A 672 -23.13 -58.57 -14.91
C GLY A 672 -22.36 -57.30 -14.51
N ASP A 673 -23.09 -56.24 -14.19
CA ASP A 673 -22.78 -55.30 -13.08
C ASP A 673 -22.66 -56.08 -11.74
N PRO A 674 -21.97 -55.61 -10.65
CA PRO A 674 -22.09 -54.21 -10.16
C PRO A 674 -20.99 -53.59 -9.25
N LYS A 675 -21.24 -52.30 -8.89
CA LYS A 675 -20.97 -51.62 -7.59
C LYS A 675 -19.58 -51.07 -7.21
N ASP A 676 -19.66 -50.02 -6.38
CA ASP A 676 -18.62 -49.14 -5.84
C ASP A 676 -17.92 -49.63 -4.55
N LYS A 677 -16.62 -49.32 -4.43
CA LYS A 677 -15.89 -48.91 -3.19
C LYS A 677 -15.70 -49.99 -2.07
N PRO A 678 -14.86 -49.78 -1.02
CA PRO A 678 -14.21 -48.54 -0.56
C PRO A 678 -12.71 -48.60 -0.11
N MET A 679 -12.18 -47.43 0.30
CA MET A 679 -10.92 -47.20 1.07
C MET A 679 -9.58 -47.59 0.37
N GLY A 680 -8.41 -46.98 0.68
CA GLY A 680 -8.12 -45.80 1.52
C GLY A 680 -6.77 -45.93 2.25
N GLY A 681 -5.81 -44.99 2.06
CA GLY A 681 -4.57 -44.92 2.86
C GLY A 681 -3.34 -44.27 2.19
N ASP A 682 -2.90 -43.15 2.76
CA ASP A 682 -1.51 -42.63 2.75
C ASP A 682 -0.70 -43.24 3.95
N PRO A 683 0.61 -42.98 4.20
CA PRO A 683 1.59 -42.10 3.51
C PRO A 683 3.02 -42.71 3.26
N LYS A 684 3.93 -41.97 2.58
CA LYS A 684 5.33 -41.59 3.00
C LYS A 684 6.34 -41.32 1.85
N ASP A 685 7.45 -40.67 2.21
CA ASP A 685 8.46 -40.01 1.35
C ASP A 685 9.61 -40.88 0.78
N LYS A 686 10.09 -40.48 -0.43
CA LYS A 686 11.49 -40.22 -0.94
C LYS A 686 12.68 -41.16 -0.56
N PRO A 687 13.79 -41.27 -1.36
CA PRO A 687 14.36 -40.23 -2.26
C PRO A 687 15.07 -40.64 -3.58
N MET A 688 15.44 -39.61 -4.37
CA MET A 688 16.60 -39.45 -5.28
C MET A 688 16.85 -40.34 -6.53
N GLY A 689 17.14 -39.67 -7.66
CA GLY A 689 18.26 -40.01 -8.55
C GLY A 689 17.98 -40.09 -10.06
N GLY A 690 18.50 -39.15 -10.88
CA GLY A 690 18.59 -39.31 -12.35
C GLY A 690 18.49 -38.02 -13.19
N ASP A 691 19.63 -37.42 -13.55
CA ASP A 691 19.82 -36.46 -14.66
C ASP A 691 20.33 -37.25 -15.91
N PRO A 692 20.14 -36.85 -17.19
CA PRO A 692 20.79 -35.64 -17.70
C PRO A 692 20.06 -34.81 -18.80
N LYS A 693 20.31 -33.50 -18.77
CA LYS A 693 20.62 -32.56 -19.90
C LYS A 693 20.28 -32.96 -21.36
N ASP A 694 19.75 -31.99 -22.12
CA ASP A 694 20.48 -31.45 -23.29
C ASP A 694 20.15 -29.97 -23.60
N LYS A 695 20.84 -29.33 -24.57
CA LYS A 695 20.75 -27.87 -24.87
C LYS A 695 20.24 -27.52 -26.29
N PRO A 696 19.81 -26.26 -26.53
CA PRO A 696 19.03 -25.88 -27.72
C PRO A 696 19.87 -25.47 -28.94
N MET A 697 19.20 -25.34 -30.08
CA MET A 697 19.74 -24.79 -31.33
C MET A 697 18.80 -23.72 -31.90
N GLY A 698 19.34 -22.75 -32.64
CA GLY A 698 18.57 -21.72 -33.35
C GLY A 698 19.43 -21.06 -34.44
N GLY A 699 18.79 -20.42 -35.42
CA GLY A 699 19.49 -19.73 -36.50
C GLY A 699 18.56 -19.18 -37.59
N ASP A 700 18.52 -17.85 -37.72
CA ASP A 700 18.01 -17.14 -38.91
C ASP A 700 19.03 -17.22 -40.06
N PRO A 701 18.61 -16.88 -41.29
CA PRO A 701 19.24 -15.71 -41.92
C PRO A 701 18.26 -14.75 -42.64
N LYS A 702 18.77 -13.57 -42.99
CA LYS A 702 18.05 -12.46 -43.66
C LYS A 702 18.33 -12.44 -45.18
N ASP A 703 17.41 -11.87 -45.98
CA ASP A 703 17.54 -10.53 -46.63
C ASP A 703 16.77 -10.34 -47.97
N LYS A 704 15.89 -9.32 -47.99
CA LYS A 704 15.53 -8.38 -49.08
C LYS A 704 14.85 -8.83 -50.42
N PRO A 705 14.23 -7.89 -51.19
CA PRO A 705 13.15 -8.23 -52.15
C PRO A 705 13.27 -7.71 -53.61
N VAL A 706 12.66 -8.46 -54.56
CA VAL A 706 12.27 -8.10 -55.96
C VAL A 706 11.08 -9.01 -56.37
N GLY A 707 10.08 -8.67 -57.19
CA GLY A 707 9.67 -7.37 -57.77
C GLY A 707 9.35 -7.42 -59.29
N GLY A 708 8.07 -7.52 -59.72
CA GLY A 708 7.69 -7.38 -61.14
C GLY A 708 6.25 -7.80 -61.54
N ASP A 709 5.53 -6.89 -62.19
CA ASP A 709 4.20 -6.99 -62.86
C ASP A 709 4.38 -7.03 -64.41
N PRO A 710 3.34 -6.97 -65.30
CA PRO A 710 1.95 -7.50 -65.31
C PRO A 710 1.60 -8.25 -66.63
N LYS A 711 0.34 -8.73 -66.85
CA LYS A 711 -0.28 -8.98 -68.20
C LYS A 711 -1.83 -8.86 -68.22
N ASP A 712 -2.40 -8.71 -69.42
CA ASP A 712 -3.75 -8.16 -69.75
C ASP A 712 -4.93 -9.14 -69.99
N LYS A 713 -6.12 -8.55 -70.26
CA LYS A 713 -7.47 -9.14 -70.52
C LYS A 713 -7.64 -9.78 -71.92
N PRO A 714 -8.75 -10.51 -72.19
CA PRO A 714 -10.07 -9.95 -72.61
C PRO A 714 -11.28 -10.57 -71.82
N MET A 715 -12.51 -10.05 -71.72
CA MET A 715 -13.55 -9.56 -72.69
C MET A 715 -14.11 -10.68 -73.61
N GLY A 716 -15.42 -10.89 -73.87
CA GLY A 716 -16.73 -10.34 -73.44
C GLY A 716 -17.83 -10.72 -74.49
N GLY A 717 -19.16 -10.70 -74.30
CA GLY A 717 -20.08 -10.43 -73.17
C GLY A 717 -21.55 -10.23 -73.65
N ASP A 718 -22.55 -10.27 -72.75
CA ASP A 718 -23.96 -9.78 -72.94
C ASP A 718 -24.89 -10.44 -73.99
N PRO A 719 -26.19 -10.03 -74.17
CA PRO A 719 -27.08 -9.12 -73.39
C PRO A 719 -28.33 -9.90 -72.83
N LYS A 720 -29.55 -9.43 -72.50
CA LYS A 720 -30.42 -8.21 -72.67
C LYS A 720 -31.28 -8.01 -71.36
N ASP A 721 -32.42 -7.29 -71.22
CA ASP A 721 -33.31 -6.45 -72.06
C ASP A 721 -34.16 -5.45 -71.21
N LYS A 722 -34.98 -4.55 -71.81
CA LYS A 722 -35.82 -3.51 -71.11
C LYS A 722 -37.15 -3.14 -71.89
N PRO A 723 -37.78 -1.94 -71.80
CA PRO A 723 -38.80 -1.51 -70.80
C PRO A 723 -40.04 -0.74 -71.36
N MET A 724 -40.97 -0.28 -70.49
CA MET A 724 -41.69 1.05 -70.52
C MET A 724 -42.72 1.16 -69.35
N GLY A 725 -43.25 2.30 -68.91
CA GLY A 725 -43.11 3.74 -69.27
C GLY A 725 -43.47 4.65 -68.06
N GLY A 726 -43.82 5.95 -68.21
CA GLY A 726 -44.08 6.85 -67.05
C GLY A 726 -44.64 8.26 -67.31
N ASP A 727 -44.45 9.16 -66.32
CA ASP A 727 -44.72 10.63 -66.26
C ASP A 727 -46.19 11.15 -66.24
N PRO A 728 -46.49 12.44 -65.88
CA PRO A 728 -45.70 13.48 -65.14
C PRO A 728 -46.50 14.29 -64.05
N LYS A 729 -45.85 15.20 -63.26
CA LYS A 729 -46.19 16.66 -63.07
C LYS A 729 -45.56 17.45 -61.89
N ASP A 730 -45.64 18.78 -62.02
CA ASP A 730 -45.00 19.92 -61.32
C ASP A 730 -45.45 20.41 -59.90
N LYS A 731 -44.49 21.02 -59.19
CA LYS A 731 -44.53 22.29 -58.37
C LYS A 731 -45.09 22.33 -56.90
N PRO A 732 -44.75 23.38 -56.08
CA PRO A 732 -44.56 23.24 -54.61
C PRO A 732 -45.31 24.24 -53.68
N MET A 733 -45.00 24.16 -52.37
CA MET A 733 -45.39 25.07 -51.23
C MET A 733 -46.87 25.02 -50.81
N PRO A 734 -47.29 25.45 -49.58
CA PRO A 734 -46.73 26.44 -48.60
C PRO A 734 -46.25 25.81 -47.25
N GLY A 735 -45.87 26.52 -46.17
CA GLY A 735 -45.62 27.95 -45.89
C GLY A 735 -45.43 28.24 -44.37
N ASP A 736 -44.87 29.42 -44.04
CA ASP A 736 -44.44 29.89 -42.69
C ASP A 736 -45.60 30.34 -41.75
N PRO A 737 -45.41 30.94 -40.53
CA PRO A 737 -44.17 31.33 -39.82
C PRO A 737 -44.14 31.14 -38.27
N LYS A 738 -42.97 31.43 -37.66
CA LYS A 738 -42.85 32.36 -36.51
C LYS A 738 -41.40 32.84 -36.29
N ASP A 739 -41.25 34.00 -35.63
CA ASP A 739 -40.12 34.91 -35.82
C ASP A 739 -39.73 35.69 -34.53
N LYS A 740 -38.49 36.19 -34.46
CA LYS A 740 -37.86 37.16 -33.51
C LYS A 740 -37.47 36.75 -32.07
N PRO A 741 -36.24 37.11 -31.63
CA PRO A 741 -35.81 37.24 -30.23
C PRO A 741 -35.49 38.70 -29.79
N MET A 742 -35.07 38.89 -28.53
CA MET A 742 -34.56 40.13 -27.87
C MET A 742 -35.58 41.24 -27.52
N PRO A 743 -35.27 42.20 -26.60
CA PRO A 743 -34.09 42.37 -25.71
C PRO A 743 -34.41 42.42 -24.19
N GLY A 744 -33.41 42.57 -23.31
CA GLY A 744 -33.66 42.77 -21.87
C GLY A 744 -32.45 42.86 -20.90
N ASP A 745 -31.64 43.91 -21.01
CA ASP A 745 -30.84 44.48 -19.89
C ASP A 745 -31.71 45.51 -19.11
N PRO A 746 -31.35 46.08 -17.91
CA PRO A 746 -30.00 46.19 -17.30
C PRO A 746 -29.90 46.03 -15.75
N LYS A 747 -28.67 46.01 -15.18
CA LYS A 747 -28.14 47.07 -14.24
C LYS A 747 -26.89 46.68 -13.43
N ASP A 748 -25.90 47.59 -13.42
CA ASP A 748 -24.93 47.75 -12.33
C ASP A 748 -25.54 48.40 -11.08
N LYS A 749 -25.10 47.99 -9.88
CA LYS A 749 -24.13 48.78 -9.07
C LYS A 749 -23.75 48.09 -7.73
N PRO A 750 -22.56 48.39 -7.17
CA PRO A 750 -22.09 47.79 -5.91
C PRO A 750 -22.35 48.66 -4.67
N MET A 751 -22.38 48.01 -3.51
CA MET A 751 -21.85 48.46 -2.21
C MET A 751 -21.28 47.26 -1.47
#